data_AF-A0A8H5SXT9-F1
#
_entry.id   AF-A0A8H5SXT9-F1
#
_cell.length_a   1.000
_cell.length_b   1.000
_cell.length_c   1.000
_cell.angle_alpha   90.00
_cell.angle_beta   90.00
_cell.angle_gamma   90.00
#
_symmetry.space_group_name_H-M   'P 1'
#
loop_
_entity.id
_entity.type
_entity.pdbx_description
1 polymer ?
#
loop_
_entity_poly.entity_id
_entity_poly.type
_entity_poly.pdbx_seq_one_letter_code
_entity_poly.pdbx_strand_id
1 'polypeptide(L)'
;MSAKTSTRPNGVNGSVASVKGQLDASKLKFDLTTALKDIPKPGSAELWEQNVATDHMVTCRWTVQNGWDDPVIKPFGDLTISPLASCLHYATQCFEGMKVYRGYDDRVRLFRPDRNARRLVMSAERVSLPSFDPEQLVELIKALVRVDGKRWLSEPGSFRYIRPALIGTGRQLGIQIPKEAILMVTMVCWPDFSTESPPGVDPRSDLRLITSRNDTIRAWPGGFGYAKVGANYGPSFASHCEAQQAGYDQVLWLLGDEGLVTEAGASNFFAVVRDEETSKSVLLTAPLTDRVILDGVTRRSVLDLVQKRLSEELEVREAKFTIKDIEAAWRKGLLQEAFVSGTAFFIKNVSTIRVGDFNVDLPQKQDDGSGFGPRIKSWLKDIMFGGEDHEWDDSLLNGFENALEHALQATIRQHTGLQYGISDEKEAGVPLFRQISTFDRQDILEVIDNQYAKAHDQEAVDVNDDGLSKSLQNGHSELWPENKPAWKVVVIKHPSDFISGVLLRLHIAFFAHHAIADGLSGVVFHASLMNNLKLDTSTPTLWPLELNEVQDPPPTIEERVDCLSCNCAICTTPDQSDEPVWGGGPIPAAPTVDYESRVRIVTVPAAPFSSLLKKCKQSNITVTGLLHAIICSSLNNSVEEGIPGFRAVTPFSARRHTGASDGDIVNHISYLTSYVSREELQKIKAYKQGSTTGEERVIDLARQFSNEVATKAKEFPHGSMATKLSQVRDIIKECQSQGDHDDSMAPETRSEPLREWIILIPDNKDSLETRMRVRESHIKDMLKHIDSGLFQMGGGTLAGDSVGGSAIIARAKSEADVLAVLKNDVYARSGVWDLENIKFIPGKGLTQGTVTLPLLKEHQVYVKVEYAAFNPTDRLALDVNAFGDGAVLGCDFAGKVVEAHSTVTKLKPGDSIAGFVWGGEIKGLGAYSLYTIADERLSFKIPENINPAEASSVPLAANTAWLALFSDDCLAIGPEKTASKTPLLIWGGNTTVGYFAIQIAKLYNIEVATTCSPRNFDKMRQAGATHVFDYNDEEVVSKIQSAVPNLQHVFDTVGNETSSATAAKSISQPEGVLCTVRPGRANTQDVPSHIKVTDVFVFTAFPTEHSYRGKAHWPVKMNDHKLSADFHGQLETLLGNGSLRPAPIRLIGQLSLSTVEKAMDLNRQGSISGEKLVFEGLT
;
A
#
# COMPACT_ATOMS: atom_id res chain seq x y z
N MET A 1 -6.11 -16.33 46.67
CA MET A 1 -5.80 -17.77 46.55
C MET A 1 -6.73 -18.41 45.54
N SER A 2 -6.14 -18.91 44.44
CA SER A 2 -6.60 -19.97 43.53
C SER A 2 -8.11 -20.23 43.37
N ALA A 3 -8.73 -19.65 42.34
CA ALA A 3 -9.97 -20.16 41.76
C ALA A 3 -9.61 -21.13 40.63
N LYS A 4 -9.84 -22.43 40.90
CA LYS A 4 -9.73 -23.55 39.97
C LYS A 4 -10.69 -23.37 38.79
N THR A 5 -10.17 -23.32 37.58
CA THR A 5 -10.92 -23.51 36.34
C THR A 5 -11.18 -25.00 36.13
N SER A 6 -12.45 -25.41 36.23
CA SER A 6 -12.90 -26.75 35.88
C SER A 6 -13.11 -26.89 34.38
N THR A 7 -12.49 -27.92 33.83
CA THR A 7 -12.60 -28.46 32.47
C THR A 7 -14.04 -28.81 32.05
N ARG A 8 -14.32 -28.68 30.75
CA ARG A 8 -15.34 -29.43 29.98
C ARG A 8 -14.91 -29.49 28.48
N PRO A 9 -15.37 -30.48 27.70
CA PRO A 9 -14.49 -31.48 27.08
C PRO A 9 -14.40 -31.38 25.55
N ASN A 10 -13.37 -32.07 25.01
CA ASN A 10 -13.09 -32.27 23.60
C ASN A 10 -14.26 -32.89 22.80
N GLY A 11 -14.48 -32.34 21.60
CA GLY A 11 -14.52 -33.10 20.35
C GLY A 11 -15.89 -33.37 19.72
N VAL A 12 -16.19 -32.66 18.63
CA VAL A 12 -16.70 -33.25 17.38
C VAL A 12 -16.17 -32.44 16.19
N ASN A 13 -15.62 -33.15 15.20
CA ASN A 13 -15.09 -32.69 13.92
C ASN A 13 -15.96 -31.65 13.20
N GLY A 14 -15.33 -30.59 12.69
CA GLY A 14 -15.87 -29.69 11.68
C GLY A 14 -14.72 -29.09 10.88
N SER A 15 -14.62 -29.50 9.62
CA SER A 15 -13.71 -29.00 8.58
C SER A 15 -13.39 -27.50 8.71
N VAL A 16 -12.12 -27.13 8.59
CA VAL A 16 -11.71 -25.75 8.28
C VAL A 16 -12.35 -25.40 6.92
N ALA A 17 -13.45 -24.64 6.96
CA ALA A 17 -14.14 -24.20 5.77
C ALA A 17 -13.25 -23.20 5.02
N SER A 18 -13.11 -23.41 3.72
CA SER A 18 -12.59 -22.47 2.72
C SER A 18 -12.99 -21.01 3.02
N VAL A 19 -12.06 -20.06 2.91
CA VAL A 19 -12.39 -18.63 2.92
C VAL A 19 -13.35 -18.35 1.76
N LYS A 20 -14.62 -18.07 2.08
CA LYS A 20 -15.70 -17.79 1.13
C LYS A 20 -15.75 -16.30 0.77
N GLY A 21 -16.37 -15.94 -0.35
CA GLY A 21 -16.35 -14.59 -0.94
C GLY A 21 -16.63 -13.45 0.06
N GLN A 22 -15.78 -12.43 0.03
CA GLN A 22 -15.90 -11.21 0.84
C GLN A 22 -16.86 -10.21 0.17
N LEU A 23 -17.49 -9.33 0.96
CA LEU A 23 -18.28 -8.21 0.44
C LEU A 23 -17.33 -7.27 -0.32
N ASP A 24 -17.66 -6.93 -1.56
CA ASP A 24 -16.79 -6.16 -2.44
C ASP A 24 -17.62 -5.12 -3.22
N ALA A 25 -17.48 -3.85 -2.83
CA ALA A 25 -18.19 -2.73 -3.42
C ALA A 25 -17.72 -2.43 -4.86
N SER A 26 -16.52 -2.86 -5.26
CA SER A 26 -16.02 -2.66 -6.63
C SER A 26 -16.79 -3.50 -7.67
N LYS A 27 -17.49 -4.54 -7.21
CA LYS A 27 -18.34 -5.42 -8.04
C LYS A 27 -19.81 -4.97 -8.10
N LEU A 28 -20.10 -3.75 -7.64
CA LEU A 28 -21.46 -3.21 -7.59
C LEU A 28 -22.09 -3.14 -8.98
N LYS A 29 -23.27 -3.74 -9.11
CA LYS A 29 -24.10 -3.69 -10.32
C LYS A 29 -25.22 -2.68 -10.15
N PHE A 30 -25.68 -2.11 -11.27
CA PHE A 30 -26.73 -1.10 -11.30
C PHE A 30 -27.94 -1.62 -12.08
N ASP A 31 -29.11 -1.55 -11.45
CA ASP A 31 -30.43 -1.82 -12.01
C ASP A 31 -31.31 -0.60 -11.68
N LEU A 32 -31.23 0.44 -12.50
CA LEU A 32 -31.83 1.74 -12.17
C LEU A 32 -33.26 1.84 -12.71
N THR A 33 -34.17 2.39 -11.91
CA THR A 33 -35.56 2.63 -12.33
C THR A 33 -35.68 3.96 -13.08
N THR A 34 -36.50 3.96 -14.13
CA THR A 34 -36.99 5.19 -14.78
C THR A 34 -38.32 5.69 -14.19
N ALA A 35 -39.01 4.84 -13.43
CA ALA A 35 -40.22 5.20 -12.70
C ALA A 35 -39.84 5.82 -11.35
N LEU A 36 -39.73 7.15 -11.33
CA LEU A 36 -39.33 7.93 -10.14
C LEU A 36 -40.54 8.23 -9.25
N LYS A 37 -40.38 8.13 -7.93
CA LYS A 37 -41.42 8.41 -6.92
C LYS A 37 -41.50 9.90 -6.60
N ASP A 38 -42.65 10.42 -6.19
CA ASP A 38 -42.76 11.81 -5.73
C ASP A 38 -41.97 12.07 -4.44
N ILE A 39 -41.39 13.28 -4.33
CA ILE A 39 -40.67 13.73 -3.14
C ILE A 39 -41.67 14.40 -2.19
N PRO A 40 -41.83 13.92 -0.95
CA PRO A 40 -42.71 14.55 0.02
C PRO A 40 -42.30 15.99 0.31
N LYS A 41 -43.27 16.89 0.42
CA LYS A 41 -43.01 18.28 0.82
C LYS A 41 -42.52 18.33 2.28
N PRO A 42 -41.59 19.24 2.63
CA PRO A 42 -41.24 19.50 4.03
C PRO A 42 -42.49 19.74 4.90
N GLY A 43 -42.53 19.16 6.10
CA GLY A 43 -43.66 19.27 7.02
C GLY A 43 -44.98 18.58 6.59
N SER A 44 -45.01 17.87 5.46
CA SER A 44 -46.21 17.14 4.99
C SER A 44 -46.55 15.94 5.89
N ALA A 45 -47.83 15.54 5.92
CA ALA A 45 -48.27 14.35 6.65
C ALA A 45 -47.51 13.08 6.20
N GLU A 46 -47.28 12.94 4.89
CA GLU A 46 -46.52 11.86 4.26
C GLU A 46 -45.08 11.74 4.81
N LEU A 47 -44.40 12.87 5.04
CA LEU A 47 -43.06 12.88 5.65
C LEU A 47 -43.09 12.37 7.10
N TRP A 48 -44.14 12.72 7.85
CA TRP A 48 -44.33 12.32 9.25
C TRP A 48 -44.69 10.85 9.42
N GLU A 49 -45.24 10.21 8.39
CA GLU A 49 -45.49 8.76 8.35
C GLU A 49 -44.19 7.93 8.31
N GLN A 50 -43.05 8.55 7.93
CA GLN A 50 -41.73 7.90 7.91
C GLN A 50 -41.67 6.63 7.04
N ASN A 51 -42.52 6.52 6.03
CA ASN A 51 -42.65 5.36 5.14
C ASN A 51 -42.14 5.63 3.71
N VAL A 52 -41.63 6.83 3.44
CA VAL A 52 -41.14 7.22 2.10
C VAL A 52 -39.64 6.98 1.98
N ALA A 53 -39.29 5.95 1.21
CA ALA A 53 -37.94 5.67 0.77
C ALA A 53 -37.65 6.27 -0.60
N THR A 54 -36.37 6.48 -0.89
CA THR A 54 -35.89 6.98 -2.17
C THR A 54 -36.11 5.97 -3.31
N ASP A 55 -35.72 6.32 -4.53
CA ASP A 55 -36.01 5.53 -5.72
C ASP A 55 -35.30 4.16 -5.70
N HIS A 56 -34.10 4.09 -5.11
CA HIS A 56 -33.26 2.88 -5.12
C HIS A 56 -32.89 2.36 -3.72
N MET A 57 -32.36 1.14 -3.68
CA MET A 57 -31.73 0.54 -2.51
C MET A 57 -30.53 -0.32 -2.91
N VAL A 58 -29.58 -0.51 -2.00
CA VAL A 58 -28.53 -1.53 -2.16
C VAL A 58 -29.02 -2.84 -1.58
N THR A 59 -28.76 -3.96 -2.27
CA THR A 59 -28.93 -5.31 -1.73
C THR A 59 -27.70 -6.17 -2.03
N CYS A 60 -27.29 -6.99 -1.07
CA CYS A 60 -26.25 -7.98 -1.25
C CYS A 60 -26.58 -9.23 -0.42
N ARG A 61 -26.70 -10.38 -1.10
CA ARG A 61 -26.99 -11.66 -0.44
C ARG A 61 -25.70 -12.31 0.02
N TRP A 62 -25.77 -13.02 1.13
CA TRP A 62 -24.73 -13.88 1.63
C TRP A 62 -25.25 -15.31 1.81
N THR A 63 -24.45 -16.31 1.45
CA THR A 63 -24.74 -17.71 1.75
C THR A 63 -23.56 -18.37 2.44
N VAL A 64 -23.85 -19.35 3.29
CA VAL A 64 -22.79 -20.15 3.92
C VAL A 64 -21.99 -20.91 2.89
N GLN A 65 -22.47 -21.17 1.67
CA GLN A 65 -21.74 -21.89 0.61
C GLN A 65 -20.79 -20.99 -0.17
N ASN A 66 -21.22 -19.80 -0.55
CA ASN A 66 -20.49 -18.96 -1.52
C ASN A 66 -19.87 -17.70 -0.90
N GLY A 67 -20.30 -17.30 0.29
CA GLY A 67 -19.96 -16.00 0.86
C GLY A 67 -20.92 -14.91 0.35
N TRP A 68 -20.42 -13.69 0.24
CA TRP A 68 -21.15 -12.54 -0.30
C TRP A 68 -21.23 -12.62 -1.83
N ASP A 69 -22.44 -12.41 -2.37
CA ASP A 69 -22.68 -12.21 -3.80
C ASP A 69 -22.26 -10.77 -4.20
N ASP A 70 -22.19 -10.48 -5.50
CA ASP A 70 -21.97 -9.10 -5.98
C ASP A 70 -23.12 -8.18 -5.49
N PRO A 71 -22.81 -7.00 -4.91
CA PRO A 71 -23.85 -6.08 -4.48
C PRO A 71 -24.57 -5.45 -5.68
N VAL A 72 -25.82 -5.05 -5.49
CA VAL A 72 -26.66 -4.45 -6.55
C VAL A 72 -27.39 -3.22 -6.00
N ILE A 73 -27.27 -2.08 -6.67
CA ILE A 73 -28.23 -0.97 -6.55
C ILE A 73 -29.39 -1.30 -7.47
N LYS A 74 -30.59 -1.39 -6.89
CA LYS A 74 -31.82 -1.76 -7.60
C LYS A 74 -32.99 -0.86 -7.20
N PRO A 75 -34.13 -0.88 -7.90
CA PRO A 75 -35.30 -0.11 -7.50
C PRO A 75 -35.73 -0.53 -6.10
N PHE A 76 -36.08 0.43 -5.25
CA PHE A 76 -36.58 0.14 -3.91
C PHE A 76 -37.87 -0.69 -4.01
N GLY A 77 -37.92 -1.80 -3.29
CA GLY A 77 -39.09 -2.67 -3.25
C GLY A 77 -39.04 -3.71 -2.15
N ASP A 78 -40.13 -4.46 -2.03
CA ASP A 78 -40.30 -5.47 -0.98
C ASP A 78 -39.31 -6.63 -1.13
N LEU A 79 -38.88 -7.17 0.02
CA LEU A 79 -38.03 -8.35 0.06
C LEU A 79 -38.87 -9.63 0.00
N THR A 80 -38.56 -10.50 -0.97
CA THR A 80 -39.08 -11.87 -0.98
C THR A 80 -38.20 -12.75 -0.10
N ILE A 81 -38.64 -13.03 1.13
CA ILE A 81 -37.95 -13.94 2.05
C ILE A 81 -38.83 -15.13 2.42
N SER A 82 -38.20 -16.21 2.87
CA SER A 82 -38.93 -17.37 3.36
C SER A 82 -39.74 -17.04 4.60
N PRO A 83 -40.98 -17.56 4.75
CA PRO A 83 -41.70 -17.47 6.02
C PRO A 83 -41.00 -18.23 7.15
N LEU A 84 -39.98 -19.05 6.85
CA LEU A 84 -39.12 -19.72 7.82
C LEU A 84 -37.83 -18.95 8.12
N ALA A 85 -37.70 -17.70 7.65
CA ALA A 85 -36.51 -16.88 7.87
C ALA A 85 -36.29 -16.58 9.35
N SER A 86 -35.07 -16.80 9.84
CA SER A 86 -34.75 -16.64 11.27
C SER A 86 -34.91 -15.20 11.76
N CYS A 87 -34.82 -14.18 10.89
CA CYS A 87 -35.10 -12.79 11.26
C CYS A 87 -36.54 -12.59 11.74
N LEU A 88 -37.51 -13.35 11.21
CA LEU A 88 -38.93 -13.26 11.56
C LEU A 88 -39.26 -13.97 12.88
N HIS A 89 -38.54 -15.04 13.23
CA HIS A 89 -38.84 -15.90 14.38
C HIS A 89 -37.94 -15.66 15.59
N TYR A 90 -36.67 -15.36 15.34
CA TYR A 90 -35.60 -15.32 16.35
C TYR A 90 -34.85 -14.00 16.39
N ALA A 91 -35.34 -12.98 15.68
CA ALA A 91 -34.76 -11.65 15.61
C ALA A 91 -33.25 -11.65 15.29
N THR A 92 -32.80 -12.57 14.44
CA THR A 92 -31.43 -12.55 13.85
C THR A 92 -31.33 -11.42 12.83
N GLN A 93 -31.30 -10.20 13.35
CA GLN A 93 -31.29 -8.97 12.57
C GLN A 93 -30.61 -7.83 13.34
N CYS A 94 -29.79 -7.06 12.65
CA CYS A 94 -29.20 -5.83 13.15
C CYS A 94 -29.33 -4.71 12.12
N PHE A 95 -29.19 -3.46 12.58
CA PHE A 95 -29.34 -2.30 11.72
C PHE A 95 -28.44 -1.15 12.17
N GLU A 96 -28.27 -0.18 11.28
CA GLU A 96 -27.59 1.08 11.55
C GLU A 96 -28.46 2.29 11.23
N GLY A 97 -27.98 3.45 11.67
CA GLY A 97 -28.71 4.70 11.54
C GLY A 97 -27.77 5.90 11.44
N MET A 98 -27.69 6.48 10.25
CA MET A 98 -26.93 7.68 9.97
C MET A 98 -27.72 8.64 9.08
N LYS A 99 -27.16 9.82 8.82
CA LYS A 99 -27.76 10.82 7.94
C LYS A 99 -26.72 11.29 6.93
N VAL A 100 -27.21 11.67 5.76
CA VAL A 100 -26.49 12.41 4.75
C VAL A 100 -27.05 13.83 4.69
N TYR A 101 -26.18 14.83 4.60
CA TYR A 101 -26.53 16.24 4.68
C TYR A 101 -26.19 16.95 3.39
N ARG A 102 -27.02 17.91 2.98
CA ARG A 102 -26.65 18.96 2.04
C ARG A 102 -26.23 20.16 2.88
N GLY A 103 -24.95 20.47 2.88
CA GLY A 103 -24.45 21.66 3.56
C GLY A 103 -25.02 22.95 2.98
N TYR A 104 -24.92 24.03 3.75
CA TYR A 104 -25.28 25.37 3.27
C TYR A 104 -24.34 25.86 2.16
N ASP A 105 -23.15 25.26 2.07
CA ASP A 105 -22.17 25.40 1.00
C ASP A 105 -22.45 24.48 -0.21
N ASP A 106 -23.61 23.83 -0.22
CA ASP A 106 -24.03 22.90 -1.27
C ASP A 106 -23.09 21.69 -1.46
N ARG A 107 -22.41 21.21 -0.41
CA ARG A 107 -21.69 19.91 -0.43
C ARG A 107 -22.49 18.81 0.27
N VAL A 108 -22.39 17.57 -0.24
CA VAL A 108 -23.03 16.39 0.38
C VAL A 108 -22.09 15.84 1.43
N ARG A 109 -22.57 15.55 2.63
CA ARG A 109 -21.74 15.09 3.76
C ARG A 109 -22.31 13.87 4.45
N LEU A 110 -21.45 12.94 4.84
CA LEU A 110 -21.77 11.89 5.82
C LEU A 110 -21.05 12.20 7.13
N PHE A 111 -21.72 11.98 8.26
CA PHE A 111 -21.15 12.23 9.58
C PHE A 111 -20.63 10.94 10.23
N ARG A 112 -19.29 10.81 10.30
CA ARG A 112 -18.57 9.65 10.89
C ARG A 112 -19.11 8.26 10.45
N PRO A 113 -19.30 8.00 9.14
CA PRO A 113 -19.92 6.76 8.65
C PRO A 113 -19.10 5.49 8.98
N ASP A 114 -17.78 5.63 9.13
CA ASP A 114 -16.86 4.56 9.56
C ASP A 114 -17.24 3.97 10.93
N ARG A 115 -17.69 4.80 11.86
CA ARG A 115 -18.12 4.38 13.21
C ARG A 115 -19.41 3.58 13.15
N ASN A 116 -20.36 4.02 12.32
CA ASN A 116 -21.60 3.27 12.08
C ASN A 116 -21.30 1.91 11.47
N ALA A 117 -20.44 1.85 10.44
CA ALA A 117 -20.11 0.59 9.76
C ALA A 117 -19.46 -0.43 10.72
N ARG A 118 -18.49 -0.02 11.54
CA ARG A 118 -17.88 -0.89 12.56
C ARG A 118 -18.88 -1.38 13.60
N ARG A 119 -19.84 -0.54 14.01
CA ARG A 119 -20.89 -0.93 14.96
C ARG A 119 -21.90 -1.90 14.34
N LEU A 120 -22.17 -1.80 13.03
CA LEU A 120 -22.99 -2.80 12.32
C LEU A 120 -22.31 -4.17 12.31
N VAL A 121 -21.01 -4.23 12.01
CA VAL A 121 -20.23 -5.48 12.03
C VAL A 121 -20.26 -6.12 13.42
N MET A 122 -19.98 -5.35 14.48
CA MET A 122 -20.08 -5.85 15.86
C MET A 122 -21.49 -6.35 16.19
N SER A 123 -22.52 -5.65 15.72
CA SER A 123 -23.92 -6.07 15.93
C SER A 123 -24.25 -7.36 15.17
N ALA A 124 -23.74 -7.52 13.95
CA ALA A 124 -23.89 -8.72 13.14
C ALA A 124 -23.25 -9.94 13.83
N GLU A 125 -22.01 -9.79 14.31
CA GLU A 125 -21.29 -10.84 15.04
C GLU A 125 -22.05 -11.26 16.31
N ARG A 126 -22.63 -10.29 17.04
CA ARG A 126 -23.40 -10.58 18.26
C ARG A 126 -24.62 -11.47 18.00
N VAL A 127 -25.25 -11.37 16.83
CA VAL A 127 -26.40 -12.22 16.45
C VAL A 127 -26.05 -13.29 15.42
N SER A 128 -24.76 -13.62 15.28
CA SER A 128 -24.26 -14.69 14.40
C SER A 128 -24.63 -14.50 12.91
N LEU A 129 -24.72 -13.26 12.46
CA LEU A 129 -24.82 -12.88 11.05
C LEU A 129 -23.41 -12.76 10.44
N PRO A 130 -23.27 -12.84 9.10
CA PRO A 130 -21.97 -12.77 8.45
C PRO A 130 -21.28 -11.42 8.71
N SER A 131 -19.96 -11.50 8.94
CA SER A 131 -19.09 -10.32 9.01
C SER A 131 -18.71 -9.85 7.59
N PHE A 132 -18.24 -8.61 7.49
CA PHE A 132 -17.79 -7.95 6.27
C PHE A 132 -16.84 -6.80 6.64
N ASP A 133 -16.06 -6.32 5.69
CA ASP A 133 -15.20 -5.15 5.87
C ASP A 133 -16.06 -3.86 5.98
N PRO A 134 -15.96 -3.09 7.08
CA PRO A 134 -16.69 -1.84 7.27
C PRO A 134 -16.54 -0.83 6.13
N GLU A 135 -15.38 -0.77 5.47
CA GLU A 135 -15.12 0.20 4.39
C GLU A 135 -15.99 -0.07 3.17
N GLN A 136 -16.23 -1.36 2.87
CA GLN A 136 -17.08 -1.78 1.75
C GLN A 136 -18.53 -1.32 1.94
N LEU A 137 -19.04 -1.34 3.17
CA LEU A 137 -20.37 -0.78 3.46
C LEU A 137 -20.43 0.73 3.25
N VAL A 138 -19.37 1.46 3.62
CA VAL A 138 -19.30 2.91 3.41
C VAL A 138 -19.34 3.22 1.90
N GLU A 139 -18.60 2.49 1.08
CA GLU A 139 -18.62 2.68 -0.38
C GLU A 139 -19.98 2.35 -1.01
N LEU A 140 -20.69 1.33 -0.51
CA LEU A 140 -22.07 1.04 -0.95
C LEU A 140 -23.05 2.16 -0.57
N ILE A 141 -22.93 2.73 0.63
CA ILE A 141 -23.73 3.89 1.06
C ILE A 141 -23.43 5.08 0.14
N LYS A 142 -22.16 5.33 -0.14
CA LYS A 142 -21.70 6.40 -1.03
C LYS A 142 -22.27 6.25 -2.43
N ALA A 143 -22.26 5.04 -2.99
CA ALA A 143 -22.84 4.76 -4.29
C ALA A 143 -24.35 5.04 -4.33
N LEU A 144 -25.11 4.62 -3.31
CA LEU A 144 -26.54 4.91 -3.22
C LEU A 144 -26.82 6.42 -3.15
N VAL A 145 -26.04 7.16 -2.35
CA VAL A 145 -26.17 8.62 -2.25
C VAL A 145 -25.82 9.30 -3.57
N ARG A 146 -24.84 8.81 -4.34
CA ARG A 146 -24.53 9.37 -5.67
C ARG A 146 -25.71 9.21 -6.63
N VAL A 147 -26.41 8.08 -6.59
CA VAL A 147 -27.57 7.79 -7.45
C VAL A 147 -28.79 8.63 -7.03
N ASP A 148 -29.19 8.55 -5.76
CA ASP A 148 -30.45 9.16 -5.32
C ASP A 148 -30.28 10.59 -4.80
N GLY A 149 -29.10 10.95 -4.31
CA GLY A 149 -28.85 12.20 -3.59
C GLY A 149 -29.14 13.45 -4.39
N LYS A 150 -28.81 13.50 -5.69
CA LYS A 150 -29.08 14.69 -6.52
C LYS A 150 -30.56 15.10 -6.45
N ARG A 151 -31.46 14.12 -6.56
CA ARG A 151 -32.90 14.35 -6.60
C ARG A 151 -33.47 14.43 -5.20
N TRP A 152 -33.13 13.47 -4.36
CA TRP A 152 -33.72 13.33 -3.04
C TRP A 152 -33.11 14.24 -2.00
N LEU A 153 -31.96 14.87 -2.24
CA LEU A 153 -31.26 15.76 -1.31
C LEU A 153 -30.87 17.05 -2.05
N SER A 154 -31.82 17.72 -2.68
CA SER A 154 -31.56 18.89 -3.54
C SER A 154 -31.30 20.19 -2.78
N GLU A 155 -31.97 20.40 -1.64
CA GLU A 155 -31.99 21.71 -0.95
C GLU A 155 -30.83 21.85 0.07
N PRO A 156 -30.04 22.94 0.03
CA PRO A 156 -29.08 23.27 1.08
C PRO A 156 -29.71 23.33 2.48
N GLY A 157 -28.99 22.83 3.47
CA GLY A 157 -29.51 22.72 4.84
C GLY A 157 -30.47 21.54 5.06
N SER A 158 -30.69 20.68 4.06
CA SER A 158 -31.52 19.48 4.20
C SER A 158 -30.70 18.23 4.50
N PHE A 159 -31.36 17.15 4.94
CA PHE A 159 -30.73 15.85 5.15
C PHE A 159 -31.64 14.69 4.73
N ARG A 160 -31.06 13.51 4.53
CA ARG A 160 -31.78 12.23 4.41
C ARG A 160 -31.23 11.22 5.38
N TYR A 161 -32.08 10.29 5.81
CA TYR A 161 -31.67 9.24 6.74
C TYR A 161 -31.26 7.99 5.96
N ILE A 162 -30.16 7.36 6.37
CA ILE A 162 -29.64 6.13 5.76
C ILE A 162 -29.76 5.01 6.77
N ARG A 163 -30.33 3.89 6.31
CA ARG A 163 -30.65 2.69 7.11
C ARG A 163 -30.01 1.46 6.47
N PRO A 164 -28.76 1.13 6.85
CA PRO A 164 -28.23 -0.20 6.62
C PRO A 164 -28.90 -1.22 7.54
N ALA A 165 -29.16 -2.42 7.06
CA ALA A 165 -29.67 -3.53 7.84
C ALA A 165 -29.15 -4.87 7.32
N LEU A 166 -28.89 -5.79 8.23
CA LEU A 166 -28.48 -7.16 7.92
C LEU A 166 -29.44 -8.13 8.60
N ILE A 167 -30.07 -9.01 7.81
CA ILE A 167 -31.10 -9.94 8.28
C ILE A 167 -30.79 -11.37 7.86
N GLY A 168 -31.02 -12.34 8.74
CA GLY A 168 -30.92 -13.77 8.43
C GLY A 168 -32.15 -14.27 7.66
N THR A 169 -31.96 -14.66 6.40
CA THR A 169 -33.03 -15.05 5.45
C THR A 169 -33.12 -16.55 5.21
N GLY A 170 -32.24 -17.34 5.83
CA GLY A 170 -32.17 -18.78 5.66
C GLY A 170 -33.49 -19.50 5.98
N ARG A 171 -33.81 -20.51 5.16
CA ARG A 171 -35.03 -21.34 5.28
C ARG A 171 -34.93 -22.35 6.43
N GLN A 172 -34.95 -21.91 7.68
CA GLN A 172 -34.80 -22.81 8.83
C GLN A 172 -35.60 -22.35 10.05
N LEU A 173 -36.52 -23.19 10.52
CA LEU A 173 -37.24 -22.96 11.79
C LEU A 173 -36.47 -23.49 13.00
N GLY A 174 -35.46 -24.35 12.84
CA GLY A 174 -34.64 -24.77 13.98
C GLY A 174 -33.79 -23.61 14.49
N ILE A 175 -33.60 -23.48 15.82
CA ILE A 175 -32.67 -22.50 16.41
C ILE A 175 -31.24 -22.88 16.02
N GLN A 176 -30.69 -22.21 15.01
CA GLN A 176 -29.40 -22.47 14.41
C GLN A 176 -28.80 -21.18 13.86
N ILE A 177 -27.50 -21.18 13.57
CA ILE A 177 -26.83 -20.07 12.89
C ILE A 177 -27.44 -19.92 11.48
N PRO A 178 -27.83 -18.70 11.05
CA PRO A 178 -28.37 -18.47 9.71
C PRO A 178 -27.39 -18.94 8.62
N LYS A 179 -27.90 -19.71 7.65
CA LYS A 179 -27.10 -20.15 6.48
C LYS A 179 -27.18 -19.20 5.29
N GLU A 180 -28.04 -18.20 5.38
CA GLU A 180 -28.25 -17.18 4.36
C GLU A 180 -28.65 -15.88 5.06
N ALA A 181 -28.15 -14.76 4.54
CA ALA A 181 -28.46 -13.42 5.02
C ALA A 181 -28.53 -12.42 3.86
N ILE A 182 -29.17 -11.27 4.08
CA ILE A 182 -29.20 -10.16 3.13
C ILE A 182 -28.77 -8.88 3.86
N LEU A 183 -27.74 -8.22 3.32
CA LEU A 183 -27.42 -6.83 3.61
C LEU A 183 -28.28 -5.94 2.70
N MET A 184 -28.91 -4.93 3.29
CA MET A 184 -29.64 -3.89 2.56
C MET A 184 -29.26 -2.50 3.06
N VAL A 185 -29.21 -1.53 2.14
CA VAL A 185 -29.05 -0.11 2.47
C VAL A 185 -30.17 0.66 1.81
N THR A 186 -30.97 1.36 2.62
CA THR A 186 -32.07 2.21 2.14
C THR A 186 -31.83 3.65 2.56
N MET A 187 -32.19 4.61 1.70
CA MET A 187 -32.26 6.03 2.04
C MET A 187 -33.73 6.43 2.16
N VAL A 188 -34.07 7.20 3.20
CA VAL A 188 -35.45 7.56 3.52
C VAL A 188 -35.59 9.04 3.87
N CYS A 189 -36.75 9.58 3.54
CA CYS A 189 -37.19 10.88 4.03
C CYS A 189 -37.46 10.78 5.53
N TRP A 190 -37.01 11.79 6.28
CA TRP A 190 -37.09 11.77 7.75
C TRP A 190 -37.39 13.18 8.27
N PRO A 191 -38.39 13.37 9.14
CA PRO A 191 -38.68 14.68 9.72
C PRO A 191 -37.50 15.25 10.51
N ASP A 192 -37.34 16.58 10.51
CA ASP A 192 -36.39 17.23 11.41
C ASP A 192 -37.02 17.43 12.79
N PHE A 193 -36.94 16.40 13.62
CA PHE A 193 -37.42 16.44 15.01
C PHE A 193 -36.75 17.51 15.89
N SER A 194 -35.71 18.20 15.40
CA SER A 194 -35.07 19.30 16.13
C SER A 194 -35.75 20.65 15.91
N THR A 195 -36.46 20.83 14.79
CA THR A 195 -37.09 22.11 14.37
C THR A 195 -38.56 21.98 14.03
N GLU A 196 -39.01 20.79 13.65
CA GLU A 196 -40.39 20.51 13.24
C GLU A 196 -41.16 19.77 14.34
N SER A 197 -42.49 19.83 14.25
CA SER A 197 -43.39 19.07 15.13
C SER A 197 -44.50 18.41 14.31
N PRO A 198 -45.05 17.28 14.79
CA PRO A 198 -46.10 16.58 14.07
C PRO A 198 -47.28 17.52 13.75
N PRO A 199 -47.98 17.34 12.62
CA PRO A 199 -49.12 18.17 12.27
C PRO A 199 -50.17 18.18 13.38
N GLY A 200 -50.56 19.37 13.83
CA GLY A 200 -51.55 19.55 14.90
C GLY A 200 -51.00 19.40 16.33
N VAL A 201 -49.68 19.26 16.51
CA VAL A 201 -49.02 19.25 17.82
C VAL A 201 -48.23 20.55 18.00
N ASP A 202 -48.50 21.27 19.11
CA ASP A 202 -47.75 22.48 19.44
C ASP A 202 -46.25 22.17 19.60
N PRO A 203 -45.36 22.96 18.98
CA PRO A 203 -43.94 22.69 19.04
C PRO A 203 -43.41 22.74 20.47
N ARG A 204 -42.78 21.65 20.91
CA ARG A 204 -42.03 21.62 22.17
C ARG A 204 -40.53 21.65 21.89
N SER A 205 -39.87 22.65 22.47
CA SER A 205 -38.42 22.83 22.35
C SER A 205 -37.65 21.70 23.06
N ASP A 206 -38.18 21.17 24.16
CA ASP A 206 -37.49 20.26 25.07
C ASP A 206 -38.29 18.98 25.37
N LEU A 207 -37.58 17.89 25.68
CA LEU A 207 -38.16 16.58 26.01
C LEU A 207 -38.61 16.49 27.46
N ARG A 208 -39.74 15.81 27.67
CA ARG A 208 -40.20 15.33 28.97
C ARG A 208 -39.96 13.83 29.05
N LEU A 209 -39.19 13.40 30.03
CA LEU A 209 -38.87 12.00 30.25
C LEU A 209 -39.69 11.41 31.40
N ILE A 210 -40.06 10.14 31.30
CA ILE A 210 -40.60 9.36 32.42
C ILE A 210 -39.69 8.18 32.73
N THR A 211 -39.39 7.95 34.00
CA THR A 211 -38.56 6.82 34.41
C THR A 211 -39.25 5.48 34.15
N SER A 212 -38.49 4.46 33.75
CA SER A 212 -39.03 3.11 33.57
C SER A 212 -39.50 2.52 34.90
N ARG A 213 -40.51 1.66 34.86
CA ARG A 213 -40.99 0.90 36.02
C ARG A 213 -39.94 -0.13 36.45
N ASN A 214 -39.98 -0.53 37.73
CA ASN A 214 -39.04 -1.52 38.29
C ASN A 214 -39.11 -2.90 37.62
N ASP A 215 -40.24 -3.25 37.00
CA ASP A 215 -40.44 -4.50 36.27
C ASP A 215 -40.00 -4.43 34.79
N THR A 216 -39.54 -3.26 34.35
CA THR A 216 -39.27 -2.97 32.95
C THR A 216 -37.83 -2.49 32.79
N ILE A 217 -37.00 -3.30 32.12
CA ILE A 217 -35.61 -2.98 31.83
C ILE A 217 -35.35 -3.02 30.33
N ARG A 218 -34.54 -2.09 29.82
CA ARG A 218 -34.15 -2.06 28.40
C ARG A 218 -33.09 -3.09 28.05
N ALA A 219 -32.11 -3.23 28.93
CA ALA A 219 -30.96 -4.11 28.78
C ALA A 219 -30.38 -4.45 30.16
N TRP A 220 -29.65 -5.56 30.25
CA TRP A 220 -29.03 -6.05 31.48
C TRP A 220 -27.58 -6.51 31.23
N PRO A 221 -26.72 -6.54 32.26
CA PRO A 221 -25.36 -7.06 32.13
C PRO A 221 -25.35 -8.51 31.61
N GLY A 222 -24.50 -8.79 30.62
CA GLY A 222 -24.49 -10.08 29.90
C GLY A 222 -25.50 -10.18 28.75
N GLY A 223 -26.40 -9.21 28.60
CA GLY A 223 -27.32 -9.10 27.47
C GLY A 223 -26.64 -8.61 26.18
N PHE A 224 -27.38 -7.86 25.36
CA PHE A 224 -26.92 -7.34 24.07
C PHE A 224 -27.33 -5.87 23.85
N GLY A 225 -27.53 -5.12 24.94
CA GLY A 225 -27.91 -3.70 24.90
C GLY A 225 -26.89 -2.79 24.22
N TYR A 226 -25.61 -3.21 24.18
CA TYR A 226 -24.52 -2.53 23.49
C TYR A 226 -24.52 -2.71 21.96
N ALA A 227 -25.32 -3.63 21.42
CA ALA A 227 -25.44 -3.91 19.99
C ALA A 227 -26.75 -3.36 19.42
N LYS A 228 -26.74 -2.95 18.15
CA LYS A 228 -27.91 -2.35 17.50
C LYS A 228 -28.80 -3.41 16.83
N VAL A 229 -29.33 -4.29 17.68
CA VAL A 229 -30.13 -5.46 17.30
C VAL A 229 -31.62 -5.15 17.45
N GLY A 230 -32.45 -5.61 16.52
CA GLY A 230 -33.90 -5.33 16.53
C GLY A 230 -34.62 -5.75 17.83
N ALA A 231 -34.15 -6.84 18.45
CA ALA A 231 -34.68 -7.36 19.72
C ALA A 231 -34.55 -6.38 20.91
N ASN A 232 -33.66 -5.37 20.83
CA ASN A 232 -33.55 -4.33 21.86
C ASN A 232 -34.66 -3.27 21.78
N TYR A 233 -35.42 -3.22 20.68
CA TYR A 233 -36.37 -2.14 20.40
C TYR A 233 -37.82 -2.61 20.50
N GLY A 234 -38.17 -3.78 19.98
CA GLY A 234 -39.54 -4.31 19.99
C GLY A 234 -40.21 -4.27 21.38
N PRO A 235 -39.59 -4.82 22.44
CA PRO A 235 -40.16 -4.80 23.79
C PRO A 235 -40.35 -3.39 24.38
N SER A 236 -39.60 -2.39 23.88
CA SER A 236 -39.64 -1.02 24.40
C SER A 236 -40.89 -0.22 24.00
N PHE A 237 -41.66 -0.69 22.99
CA PHE A 237 -42.82 0.03 22.49
C PHE A 237 -43.95 0.13 23.53
N ALA A 238 -44.15 -0.89 24.35
CA ALA A 238 -45.18 -0.85 25.40
C ALA A 238 -44.94 0.33 26.36
N SER A 239 -43.70 0.49 26.84
CA SER A 239 -43.34 1.60 27.74
C SER A 239 -43.37 2.95 27.04
N HIS A 240 -43.03 3.02 25.75
CA HIS A 240 -43.17 4.27 24.99
C HIS A 240 -44.63 4.68 24.83
N CYS A 241 -45.54 3.74 24.55
CA CYS A 241 -46.98 4.04 24.47
C CYS A 241 -47.51 4.55 25.81
N GLU A 242 -47.12 3.92 26.92
CA GLU A 242 -47.50 4.38 28.26
C GLU A 242 -46.95 5.78 28.56
N ALA A 243 -45.69 6.05 28.21
CA ALA A 243 -45.08 7.37 28.37
C ALA A 243 -45.85 8.45 27.60
N GLN A 244 -46.17 8.19 26.33
CA GLN A 244 -46.92 9.10 25.47
C GLN A 244 -48.33 9.37 26.01
N GLN A 245 -49.04 8.33 26.46
CA GLN A 245 -50.36 8.47 27.09
C GLN A 245 -50.30 9.28 28.39
N ALA A 246 -49.19 9.19 29.12
CA ALA A 246 -48.92 10.00 30.31
C ALA A 246 -48.42 11.43 29.99
N GLY A 247 -48.30 11.80 28.72
CA GLY A 247 -47.86 13.13 28.29
C GLY A 247 -46.34 13.35 28.30
N TYR A 248 -45.56 12.27 28.33
CA TYR A 248 -44.10 12.27 28.25
C TYR A 248 -43.63 11.79 26.88
N ASP A 249 -42.49 12.30 26.42
CA ASP A 249 -42.01 12.08 25.06
C ASP A 249 -41.21 10.79 24.93
N GLN A 250 -40.43 10.42 25.97
CA GLN A 250 -39.55 9.23 25.97
C GLN A 250 -39.42 8.64 27.39
N VAL A 251 -38.98 7.38 27.46
CA VAL A 251 -38.68 6.68 28.73
C VAL A 251 -37.21 6.86 29.10
N LEU A 252 -36.91 7.30 30.32
CA LEU A 252 -35.58 7.22 30.92
C LEU A 252 -35.40 5.83 31.55
N TRP A 253 -34.57 5.00 30.94
CA TRP A 253 -34.37 3.60 31.34
C TRP A 253 -33.52 3.51 32.60
N LEU A 254 -34.07 2.85 33.61
CA LEU A 254 -33.41 2.54 34.87
C LEU A 254 -33.01 1.07 34.94
N LEU A 255 -31.91 0.77 35.64
CA LEU A 255 -31.41 -0.58 35.85
C LEU A 255 -31.14 -0.87 37.34
N GLY A 256 -31.64 -2.01 37.80
CA GLY A 256 -31.46 -2.50 39.17
C GLY A 256 -32.28 -1.72 40.21
N ASP A 257 -32.31 -2.25 41.43
CA ASP A 257 -33.13 -1.71 42.53
C ASP A 257 -32.73 -0.29 42.95
N GLU A 258 -31.47 0.08 42.71
CA GLU A 258 -30.96 1.43 42.97
C GLU A 258 -31.40 2.46 41.92
N GLY A 259 -31.97 2.02 40.81
CA GLY A 259 -32.43 2.89 39.73
C GLY A 259 -31.27 3.55 38.98
N LEU A 260 -30.29 2.76 38.52
CA LEU A 260 -29.15 3.26 37.74
C LEU A 260 -29.64 3.83 36.41
N VAL A 261 -29.25 5.07 36.10
CA VAL A 261 -29.63 5.73 34.85
C VAL A 261 -28.81 5.16 33.69
N THR A 262 -29.48 4.79 32.60
CA THR A 262 -28.84 4.19 31.42
C THR A 262 -28.99 5.03 30.16
N GLU A 263 -30.16 4.95 29.50
CA GLU A 263 -30.46 5.62 28.23
C GLU A 263 -31.84 6.27 28.29
N ALA A 264 -32.12 7.21 27.39
CA ALA A 264 -33.42 7.85 27.25
C ALA A 264 -34.02 7.49 25.89
N GLY A 265 -35.03 6.63 25.89
CA GLY A 265 -35.60 6.06 24.68
C GLY A 265 -34.56 5.24 23.92
N ALA A 266 -34.29 5.66 22.68
CA ALA A 266 -33.23 5.10 21.84
C ALA A 266 -31.95 5.97 21.78
N SER A 267 -31.78 6.90 22.72
CA SER A 267 -30.68 7.89 22.78
C SER A 267 -29.87 7.74 24.07
N ASN A 268 -28.59 8.11 24.03
CA ASN A 268 -27.77 8.20 25.23
C ASN A 268 -28.19 9.41 26.09
N PHE A 269 -28.10 9.29 27.41
CA PHE A 269 -28.48 10.34 28.36
C PHE A 269 -27.25 11.03 28.95
N PHE A 270 -27.35 12.35 29.14
CA PHE A 270 -26.35 13.20 29.75
C PHE A 270 -26.99 14.13 30.80
N ALA A 271 -26.26 14.36 31.89
CA ALA A 271 -26.62 15.36 32.91
C ALA A 271 -25.40 16.22 33.23
N VAL A 272 -25.60 17.52 33.39
CA VAL A 272 -24.59 18.47 33.85
C VAL A 272 -24.88 18.82 35.29
N VAL A 273 -23.95 18.49 36.18
CA VAL A 273 -24.08 18.69 37.63
C VAL A 273 -22.91 19.50 38.13
N ARG A 274 -23.17 20.52 38.95
CA ARG A 274 -22.13 21.25 39.66
C ARG A 274 -21.61 20.40 40.81
N ASP A 275 -20.31 20.16 40.82
CA ASP A 275 -19.62 19.47 41.90
C ASP A 275 -19.55 20.37 43.13
N GLU A 276 -20.01 19.86 44.29
CA GLU A 276 -20.16 20.65 45.52
C GLU A 276 -18.81 21.04 46.13
N GLU A 277 -17.78 20.20 45.98
CA GLU A 277 -16.46 20.43 46.57
C GLU A 277 -15.61 21.38 45.70
N THR A 278 -15.61 21.15 44.39
CA THR A 278 -14.76 21.87 43.45
C THR A 278 -15.46 23.07 42.81
N SER A 279 -16.78 23.17 42.95
CA SER A 279 -17.65 24.14 42.24
C SER A 279 -17.61 24.05 40.70
N LYS A 280 -16.90 23.06 40.13
CA LYS A 280 -16.77 22.84 38.69
C LYS A 280 -18.01 22.11 38.14
N SER A 281 -18.36 22.38 36.89
CA SER A 281 -19.45 21.63 36.22
C SER A 281 -18.92 20.28 35.74
N VAL A 282 -19.71 19.20 35.92
CA VAL A 282 -19.38 17.84 35.51
C VAL A 282 -20.45 17.31 34.57
N LEU A 283 -20.04 16.85 33.38
CA LEU A 283 -20.87 16.15 32.41
C LEU A 283 -20.87 14.65 32.74
N LEU A 284 -22.00 14.18 33.27
CA LEU A 284 -22.24 12.78 33.62
C LEU A 284 -22.89 12.04 32.45
N THR A 285 -22.39 10.84 32.15
CA THR A 285 -23.06 9.87 31.28
C THR A 285 -22.73 8.44 31.72
N ALA A 286 -23.63 7.49 31.47
CA ALA A 286 -23.42 6.11 31.86
C ALA A 286 -22.22 5.48 31.11
N PRO A 287 -21.38 4.66 31.78
CA PRO A 287 -20.20 4.05 31.18
C PRO A 287 -20.57 2.86 30.30
N LEU A 288 -19.70 2.54 29.35
CA LEU A 288 -19.88 1.40 28.42
C LEU A 288 -19.43 0.04 29.02
N THR A 289 -18.85 0.04 30.22
CA THR A 289 -18.16 -1.12 30.83
C THR A 289 -19.06 -2.34 31.02
N ASP A 290 -20.31 -2.13 31.44
CA ASP A 290 -21.26 -3.22 31.70
C ASP A 290 -21.96 -3.73 30.43
N ARG A 291 -21.68 -3.12 29.27
CA ARG A 291 -22.29 -3.45 27.96
C ARG A 291 -23.83 -3.35 27.93
N VAL A 292 -24.40 -2.50 28.77
CA VAL A 292 -25.85 -2.21 28.80
C VAL A 292 -26.24 -0.98 28.00
N ILE A 293 -25.27 -0.15 27.60
CA ILE A 293 -25.46 1.11 26.87
C ILE A 293 -25.03 0.91 25.42
N LEU A 294 -25.78 1.46 24.46
CA LEU A 294 -25.35 1.50 23.07
C LEU A 294 -24.24 2.55 22.91
N ASP A 295 -23.11 2.19 22.29
CA ASP A 295 -22.03 3.13 21.99
C ASP A 295 -22.45 4.07 20.84
N GLY A 296 -23.17 5.15 21.19
CA GLY A 296 -23.68 6.15 20.26
C GLY A 296 -22.57 6.93 19.54
N VAL A 297 -22.65 7.06 18.22
CA VAL A 297 -21.73 7.92 17.44
C VAL A 297 -21.83 9.37 17.93
N THR A 298 -23.05 9.88 18.14
CA THR A 298 -23.28 11.22 18.70
C THR A 298 -22.76 11.34 20.13
N ARG A 299 -22.97 10.33 20.99
CA ARG A 299 -22.40 10.29 22.35
C ARG A 299 -20.89 10.46 22.32
N ARG A 300 -20.20 9.69 21.46
CA ARG A 300 -18.74 9.79 21.29
C ARG A 300 -18.34 11.19 20.85
N SER A 301 -19.01 11.74 19.83
CA SER A 301 -18.73 13.10 19.34
C SER A 301 -18.96 14.18 20.40
N VAL A 302 -19.96 14.04 21.27
CA VAL A 302 -20.19 14.94 22.42
C VAL A 302 -18.99 14.91 23.37
N LEU A 303 -18.56 13.71 23.79
CA LEU A 303 -17.42 13.56 24.69
C LEU A 303 -16.13 14.14 24.07
N ASP A 304 -15.87 13.83 22.80
CA ASP A 304 -14.72 14.32 22.03
C ASP A 304 -14.72 15.87 21.97
N LEU A 305 -15.86 16.48 21.64
CA LEU A 305 -15.99 17.94 21.54
C LEU A 305 -15.87 18.64 22.89
N VAL A 306 -16.50 18.11 23.94
CA VAL A 306 -16.42 18.69 25.28
C VAL A 306 -15.00 18.62 25.81
N GLN A 307 -14.33 17.48 25.65
CA GLN A 307 -12.93 17.34 26.06
C GLN A 307 -12.00 18.31 25.32
N LYS A 308 -12.28 18.58 24.03
CA LYS A 308 -11.44 19.47 23.20
C LYS A 308 -11.73 20.95 23.41
N ARG A 309 -13.00 21.33 23.56
CA ARG A 309 -13.45 22.74 23.57
C ARG A 309 -13.78 23.28 24.95
N LEU A 310 -14.04 22.42 25.94
CA LEU A 310 -14.57 22.81 27.25
C LEU A 310 -13.84 22.18 28.45
N SER A 311 -12.64 21.61 28.29
CA SER A 311 -11.94 20.91 29.39
C SER A 311 -11.72 21.76 30.66
N GLU A 312 -11.59 23.08 30.49
CA GLU A 312 -11.44 24.03 31.59
C GLU A 312 -12.78 24.32 32.28
N GLU A 313 -13.89 24.34 31.54
CA GLU A 313 -15.24 24.70 32.02
C GLU A 313 -16.05 23.49 32.52
N LEU A 314 -15.87 22.32 31.90
CA LEU A 314 -16.72 21.14 32.05
C LEU A 314 -15.87 19.86 32.11
N GLU A 315 -15.88 19.19 33.27
CA GLU A 315 -15.24 17.88 33.44
C GLU A 315 -16.13 16.77 32.85
N VAL A 316 -15.54 15.85 32.08
CA VAL A 316 -16.25 14.67 31.56
C VAL A 316 -16.11 13.50 32.52
N ARG A 317 -17.24 12.89 32.92
CA ARG A 317 -17.24 11.73 33.83
C ARG A 317 -18.20 10.64 33.35
N GLU A 318 -17.61 9.61 32.74
CA GLU A 318 -18.31 8.37 32.38
C GLU A 318 -18.45 7.46 33.63
N ALA A 319 -19.52 7.62 34.40
CA ALA A 319 -19.71 6.96 35.69
C ALA A 319 -21.14 6.44 35.90
N LYS A 320 -21.29 5.45 36.79
CA LYS A 320 -22.61 4.96 37.19
C LYS A 320 -23.22 5.96 38.18
N PHE A 321 -24.44 6.41 37.90
CA PHE A 321 -25.22 7.26 38.79
C PHE A 321 -26.69 6.81 38.77
N THR A 322 -27.39 7.07 39.86
CA THR A 322 -28.77 6.67 40.08
C THR A 322 -29.73 7.83 39.83
N ILE A 323 -31.01 7.51 39.67
CA ILE A 323 -32.05 8.54 39.62
C ILE A 323 -32.14 9.33 40.94
N LYS A 324 -31.81 8.69 42.07
CA LYS A 324 -31.72 9.35 43.37
C LYS A 324 -30.59 10.37 43.43
N ASP A 325 -29.47 10.12 42.75
CA ASP A 325 -28.38 11.09 42.64
C ASP A 325 -28.80 12.34 41.87
N ILE A 326 -29.55 12.16 40.77
CA ILE A 326 -30.14 13.26 39.99
C ILE A 326 -31.14 14.05 40.84
N GLU A 327 -32.03 13.37 41.57
CA GLU A 327 -32.98 13.99 42.49
C GLU A 327 -32.27 14.79 43.59
N ALA A 328 -31.22 14.22 44.19
CA ALA A 328 -30.44 14.88 45.24
C ALA A 328 -29.72 16.13 44.70
N ALA A 329 -29.09 16.04 43.52
CA ALA A 329 -28.45 17.18 42.86
C ALA A 329 -29.47 18.27 42.55
N TRP A 330 -30.67 17.91 42.09
CA TRP A 330 -31.75 18.86 41.84
C TRP A 330 -32.23 19.56 43.11
N ARG A 331 -32.51 18.82 44.19
CA ARG A 331 -32.93 19.40 45.48
C ARG A 331 -31.90 20.36 46.08
N LYS A 332 -30.61 20.10 45.83
CA LYS A 332 -29.50 20.98 46.26
C LYS A 332 -29.27 22.16 45.31
N GLY A 333 -29.98 22.26 44.18
CA GLY A 333 -29.74 23.28 43.16
C GLY A 333 -28.42 23.10 42.38
N LEU A 334 -27.86 21.88 42.38
CA LEU A 334 -26.61 21.53 41.71
C LEU A 334 -26.82 20.99 40.29
N LEU A 335 -27.99 20.45 39.96
CA LEU A 335 -28.32 19.98 38.61
C LEU A 335 -28.55 21.18 37.67
N GLN A 336 -27.67 21.34 36.68
CA GLN A 336 -27.66 22.51 35.79
C GLN A 336 -28.46 22.27 34.52
N GLU A 337 -28.22 21.14 33.84
CA GLU A 337 -28.82 20.79 32.54
C GLU A 337 -28.93 19.27 32.39
N ALA A 338 -29.83 18.80 31.53
CA ALA A 338 -29.84 17.43 31.05
C ALA A 338 -30.26 17.39 29.58
N PHE A 339 -29.69 16.47 28.81
CA PHE A 339 -29.98 16.33 27.39
C PHE A 339 -29.77 14.88 26.93
N VAL A 340 -30.36 14.56 25.79
CA VAL A 340 -30.17 13.26 25.13
C VAL A 340 -29.36 13.43 23.85
N SER A 341 -28.58 12.41 23.49
CA SER A 341 -27.81 12.40 22.25
C SER A 341 -28.11 11.18 21.37
N GLY A 342 -28.35 11.41 20.07
CA GLY A 342 -28.55 10.35 19.10
C GLY A 342 -28.85 10.90 17.70
N THR A 343 -28.65 10.09 16.64
CA THR A 343 -28.75 10.53 15.24
C THR A 343 -30.07 11.25 14.88
N ALA A 344 -31.19 10.90 15.54
CA ALA A 344 -32.49 11.49 15.25
C ALA A 344 -32.53 12.99 15.58
N PHE A 345 -32.12 13.37 16.79
CA PHE A 345 -32.19 14.74 17.31
C PHE A 345 -30.83 15.45 17.38
N PHE A 346 -29.74 14.71 17.22
CA PHE A 346 -28.37 15.04 17.62
C PHE A 346 -28.26 15.34 19.11
N ILE A 347 -28.78 16.48 19.54
CA ILE A 347 -28.88 16.91 20.92
C ILE A 347 -30.27 17.52 21.13
N LYS A 348 -30.99 17.04 22.14
CA LYS A 348 -32.27 17.61 22.56
C LYS A 348 -32.27 17.73 24.08
N ASN A 349 -32.58 18.92 24.58
CA ASN A 349 -32.62 19.20 26.00
C ASN A 349 -33.80 18.49 26.66
N VAL A 350 -33.68 18.26 27.96
CA VAL A 350 -34.72 17.69 28.81
C VAL A 350 -35.25 18.80 29.72
N SER A 351 -36.56 19.03 29.69
CA SER A 351 -37.24 20.01 30.55
C SER A 351 -37.70 19.41 31.86
N THR A 352 -38.15 18.15 31.84
CA THR A 352 -38.69 17.46 33.01
C THR A 352 -38.33 15.99 32.99
N ILE A 353 -38.00 15.43 34.15
CA ILE A 353 -37.89 13.98 34.38
C ILE A 353 -38.90 13.58 35.46
N ARG A 354 -39.85 12.71 35.12
CA ARG A 354 -40.81 12.13 36.06
C ARG A 354 -40.19 10.96 36.82
N VAL A 355 -40.05 11.13 38.13
CA VAL A 355 -39.49 10.14 39.06
C VAL A 355 -40.60 9.73 40.03
N GLY A 356 -41.14 8.53 39.86
CA GLY A 356 -42.30 8.07 40.62
C GLY A 356 -43.47 9.06 40.53
N ASP A 357 -43.83 9.67 41.66
CA ASP A 357 -44.97 10.59 41.77
C ASP A 357 -44.64 12.08 41.67
N PHE A 358 -43.39 12.46 41.41
CA PHE A 358 -42.98 13.88 41.28
C PHE A 358 -42.14 14.17 40.03
N ASN A 359 -42.03 15.45 39.69
CA ASN A 359 -41.24 15.92 38.55
C ASN A 359 -39.93 16.56 39.04
N VAL A 360 -38.83 16.22 38.37
CA VAL A 360 -37.56 16.94 38.41
C VAL A 360 -37.59 17.91 37.24
N ASP A 361 -37.92 19.18 37.51
CA ASP A 361 -37.99 20.23 36.50
C ASP A 361 -36.65 20.94 36.36
N LEU A 362 -36.13 21.01 35.14
CA LEU A 362 -34.82 21.55 34.78
C LEU A 362 -34.94 23.01 34.31
N PRO A 363 -33.93 23.86 34.57
CA PRO A 363 -33.91 25.22 34.08
C PRO A 363 -33.93 25.23 32.54
N GLN A 364 -34.87 26.00 31.97
CA GLN A 364 -34.92 26.20 30.52
C GLN A 364 -33.70 27.02 30.07
N LYS A 365 -32.87 26.43 29.19
CA LYS A 365 -31.73 27.11 28.56
C LYS A 365 -32.10 27.44 27.12
N GLN A 366 -32.01 28.72 26.76
CA GLN A 366 -32.27 29.15 25.39
C GLN A 366 -31.15 28.66 24.46
N ASP A 367 -31.46 28.53 23.16
CA ASP A 367 -30.48 28.26 22.10
C ASP A 367 -29.63 29.54 21.81
N ASP A 368 -29.25 30.29 22.85
CA ASP A 368 -28.44 31.52 22.80
C ASP A 368 -26.95 31.29 23.11
N GLY A 369 -26.56 30.01 23.28
CA GLY A 369 -25.20 29.62 23.63
C GLY A 369 -24.88 29.69 25.13
N SER A 370 -25.85 30.01 26.00
CA SER A 370 -25.65 30.04 27.47
C SER A 370 -25.65 28.66 28.13
N GLY A 371 -26.14 27.63 27.43
CA GLY A 371 -26.18 26.24 27.91
C GLY A 371 -25.19 25.32 27.18
N PHE A 372 -24.73 24.28 27.86
CA PHE A 372 -23.77 23.32 27.30
C PHE A 372 -24.41 22.48 26.18
N GLY A 373 -25.63 21.98 26.37
CA GLY A 373 -26.36 21.21 25.35
C GLY A 373 -26.52 21.98 24.02
N PRO A 374 -27.09 23.19 24.02
CA PRO A 374 -27.19 24.05 22.84
C PRO A 374 -25.85 24.37 22.16
N ARG A 375 -24.79 24.69 22.92
CA ARG A 375 -23.45 24.94 22.35
C ARG A 375 -22.94 23.73 21.57
N ILE A 376 -23.05 22.54 22.15
CA ILE A 376 -22.61 21.29 21.51
C ILE A 376 -23.45 20.98 20.27
N LYS A 377 -24.77 21.22 20.33
CA LYS A 377 -25.68 21.09 19.19
C LYS A 377 -25.26 22.00 18.04
N SER A 378 -24.90 23.25 18.31
CA SER A 378 -24.42 24.21 17.31
C SER A 378 -23.17 23.68 16.62
N TRP A 379 -22.15 23.27 17.38
CA TRP A 379 -20.90 22.76 16.79
C TRP A 379 -21.13 21.53 15.92
N LEU A 380 -22.00 20.60 16.35
CA LEU A 380 -22.35 19.46 15.52
C LEU A 380 -23.05 19.90 14.23
N LYS A 381 -23.96 20.87 14.28
CA LYS A 381 -24.62 21.41 13.08
C LYS A 381 -23.61 22.07 12.14
N ASP A 382 -22.70 22.88 12.68
CA ASP A 382 -21.67 23.56 11.89
C ASP A 382 -20.81 22.54 11.14
N ILE A 383 -20.42 21.45 11.80
CA ILE A 383 -19.68 20.36 11.15
C ILE A 383 -20.53 19.64 10.08
N MET A 384 -21.78 19.29 10.39
CA MET A 384 -22.61 18.47 9.50
C MET A 384 -23.13 19.24 8.27
N PHE A 385 -23.33 20.56 8.39
CA PHE A 385 -23.86 21.42 7.34
C PHE A 385 -22.82 22.35 6.71
N GLY A 386 -21.52 22.18 7.02
CA GLY A 386 -20.44 22.93 6.39
C GLY A 386 -20.26 24.38 6.89
N GLY A 387 -20.72 24.68 8.10
CA GLY A 387 -20.33 25.89 8.83
C GLY A 387 -18.92 25.80 9.44
N GLU A 388 -18.41 24.58 9.62
CA GLU A 388 -17.05 24.29 10.07
C GLU A 388 -16.48 23.11 9.25
N ASP A 389 -15.35 23.31 8.57
CA ASP A 389 -14.60 22.22 7.95
C ASP A 389 -13.98 21.34 9.05
N HIS A 390 -14.28 20.04 9.04
CA HIS A 390 -13.85 19.12 10.10
C HIS A 390 -13.56 17.72 9.54
N GLU A 391 -12.58 17.02 10.11
CA GLU A 391 -12.21 15.63 9.75
C GLU A 391 -13.35 14.59 9.90
N TRP A 392 -14.50 14.98 10.47
CA TRP A 392 -15.65 14.08 10.66
C TRP A 392 -16.65 14.18 9.51
N ASP A 393 -16.44 15.16 8.63
CA ASP A 393 -17.13 15.31 7.37
C ASP A 393 -16.50 14.39 6.33
N ASP A 394 -17.20 13.30 6.01
CA ASP A 394 -16.92 12.49 4.82
C ASP A 394 -17.74 13.10 3.68
N SER A 395 -17.33 14.30 3.24
CA SER A 395 -18.02 15.01 2.15
C SER A 395 -17.92 14.16 0.91
N LEU A 396 -19.08 13.68 0.46
CA LEU A 396 -19.23 12.66 -0.55
C LEU A 396 -18.84 13.14 -1.95
N LEU A 397 -18.48 14.41 -2.09
CA LEU A 397 -18.04 15.04 -3.32
C LEU A 397 -17.05 16.16 -2.95
N ASN A 398 -15.76 15.92 -3.16
CA ASN A 398 -14.94 17.00 -3.66
C ASN A 398 -15.64 17.50 -4.93
N GLY A 399 -16.26 18.69 -4.94
CA GLY A 399 -16.95 19.22 -6.13
C GLY A 399 -16.07 19.19 -7.38
N PHE A 400 -14.76 19.20 -7.17
CA PHE A 400 -13.73 18.92 -8.17
C PHE A 400 -13.83 17.53 -8.83
N GLU A 401 -14.07 16.44 -8.09
CA GLU A 401 -14.17 15.09 -8.67
C GLU A 401 -15.40 14.94 -9.57
N ASN A 402 -16.55 15.50 -9.17
CA ASN A 402 -17.75 15.50 -10.01
C ASN A 402 -17.57 16.37 -11.27
N ALA A 403 -16.89 17.52 -11.13
CA ALA A 403 -16.54 18.37 -12.27
C ALA A 403 -15.57 17.65 -13.23
N LEU A 404 -14.58 16.95 -12.66
CA LEU A 404 -13.60 16.19 -13.41
C LEU A 404 -14.23 15.03 -14.17
N GLU A 405 -15.12 14.27 -13.53
CA GLU A 405 -15.80 13.14 -14.17
C GLU A 405 -16.72 13.59 -15.31
N HIS A 406 -17.44 14.72 -15.16
CA HIS A 406 -18.17 15.34 -16.28
C HIS A 406 -17.25 15.76 -17.42
N ALA A 407 -16.15 16.43 -17.07
CA ALA A 407 -15.20 16.91 -18.04
C ALA A 407 -14.56 15.75 -18.81
N LEU A 408 -14.27 14.62 -18.15
CA LEU A 408 -13.77 13.40 -18.77
C LEU A 408 -14.79 12.81 -19.75
N GLN A 409 -16.05 12.61 -19.36
CA GLN A 409 -17.06 12.08 -20.28
C GLN A 409 -17.28 12.98 -21.51
N ALA A 410 -17.30 14.30 -21.32
CA ALA A 410 -17.39 15.25 -22.44
C ALA A 410 -16.15 15.16 -23.36
N THR A 411 -14.97 14.96 -22.79
CA THR A 411 -13.71 14.83 -23.53
C THR A 411 -13.64 13.54 -24.34
N ILE A 412 -14.12 12.41 -23.80
CA ILE A 412 -14.21 11.12 -24.52
C ILE A 412 -15.16 11.23 -25.73
N ARG A 413 -16.31 11.88 -25.55
CA ARG A 413 -17.29 12.09 -26.65
C ARG A 413 -16.75 13.00 -27.75
N GLN A 414 -15.90 13.96 -27.41
CA GLN A 414 -15.30 14.90 -28.36
C GLN A 414 -14.19 14.25 -29.21
N HIS A 415 -13.51 13.21 -28.70
CA HIS A 415 -12.29 12.67 -29.31
C HIS A 415 -12.36 11.18 -29.55
N THR A 416 -12.52 10.80 -30.82
CA THR A 416 -12.65 9.40 -31.25
C THR A 416 -11.45 8.55 -30.89
N GLY A 417 -10.23 9.08 -30.90
CA GLY A 417 -9.02 8.34 -30.48
C GLY A 417 -9.04 7.88 -29.02
N LEU A 418 -9.76 8.59 -28.14
CA LEU A 418 -9.96 8.17 -26.74
C LEU A 418 -11.03 7.07 -26.60
N GLN A 419 -11.75 6.76 -27.68
CA GLN A 419 -12.80 5.73 -27.70
C GLN A 419 -12.25 4.34 -28.04
N TYR A 420 -10.92 4.17 -28.14
CA TYR A 420 -10.27 2.93 -28.57
C TYR A 420 -9.38 2.32 -27.48
N GLY A 421 -9.23 1.00 -27.55
CA GLY A 421 -8.41 0.17 -26.67
C GLY A 421 -7.57 -0.84 -27.45
N ILE A 422 -6.70 -1.56 -26.74
CA ILE A 422 -5.87 -2.61 -27.34
C ILE A 422 -6.73 -3.87 -27.51
N SER A 423 -6.80 -4.40 -28.74
CA SER A 423 -7.48 -5.66 -29.00
C SER A 423 -6.58 -6.85 -28.61
N ASP A 424 -7.23 -7.94 -28.25
CA ASP A 424 -6.68 -9.30 -28.16
C ASP A 424 -6.25 -9.87 -29.53
N GLU A 425 -6.83 -9.37 -30.62
CA GLU A 425 -6.46 -9.71 -31.98
C GLU A 425 -5.16 -9.00 -32.42
N LYS A 426 -4.26 -9.76 -33.05
CA LYS A 426 -2.98 -9.28 -33.56
C LYS A 426 -2.86 -9.64 -35.04
N GLU A 427 -2.48 -8.68 -35.87
CA GLU A 427 -2.16 -8.91 -37.27
C GLU A 427 -0.65 -8.69 -37.48
N ALA A 428 0.04 -9.69 -38.05
CA ALA A 428 1.50 -9.67 -38.24
C ALA A 428 2.32 -9.36 -36.96
N GLY A 429 1.77 -9.66 -35.77
CA GLY A 429 2.42 -9.38 -34.48
C GLY A 429 2.18 -7.98 -33.92
N VAL A 430 1.42 -7.13 -34.62
CA VAL A 430 1.02 -5.80 -34.17
C VAL A 430 -0.36 -5.90 -33.48
N PRO A 431 -0.54 -5.34 -32.27
CA PRO A 431 -1.84 -5.27 -31.62
C PRO A 431 -2.80 -4.41 -32.46
N LEU A 432 -3.97 -4.96 -32.79
CA LEU A 432 -5.03 -4.19 -33.44
C LEU A 432 -5.75 -3.31 -32.42
N PHE A 433 -6.37 -2.22 -32.88
CA PHE A 433 -7.19 -1.35 -32.03
C PHE A 433 -8.66 -1.71 -32.16
N ARG A 434 -9.35 -1.72 -31.02
CA ARG A 434 -10.79 -1.99 -30.95
C ARG A 434 -11.51 -0.80 -30.33
N GLN A 435 -12.62 -0.38 -30.93
CA GLN A 435 -13.49 0.63 -30.33
C GLN A 435 -14.11 0.08 -29.04
N ILE A 436 -14.02 0.85 -27.97
CA ILE A 436 -14.63 0.58 -26.68
C ILE A 436 -16.02 1.21 -26.69
N SER A 437 -17.06 0.38 -26.60
CA SER A 437 -18.46 0.83 -26.58
C SER A 437 -18.91 1.33 -25.20
N THR A 438 -18.20 0.92 -24.15
CA THR A 438 -18.61 1.11 -22.76
C THR A 438 -17.38 1.42 -21.90
N PHE A 439 -17.39 2.54 -21.19
CA PHE A 439 -16.30 2.99 -20.34
C PHE A 439 -16.71 2.93 -18.87
N ASP A 440 -15.99 2.17 -18.05
CA ASP A 440 -16.16 2.16 -16.60
C ASP A 440 -15.25 3.19 -15.92
N ARG A 441 -15.76 3.85 -14.87
CA ARG A 441 -15.02 4.88 -14.11
C ARG A 441 -13.64 4.39 -13.65
N GLN A 442 -13.59 3.18 -13.10
CA GLN A 442 -12.39 2.59 -12.49
C GLN A 442 -11.28 2.27 -13.51
N ASP A 443 -11.64 2.10 -14.77
CA ASP A 443 -10.69 1.76 -15.83
C ASP A 443 -9.96 3.01 -16.35
N ILE A 444 -10.53 4.20 -16.16
CA ILE A 444 -10.01 5.45 -16.70
C ILE A 444 -9.68 6.52 -15.65
N LEU A 445 -10.15 6.39 -14.41
CA LEU A 445 -9.94 7.39 -13.37
C LEU A 445 -9.58 6.74 -12.03
N GLU A 446 -8.41 7.09 -11.52
CA GLU A 446 -7.94 6.78 -10.18
C GLU A 446 -7.75 8.07 -9.38
N VAL A 447 -8.19 8.08 -8.12
CA VAL A 447 -8.03 9.24 -7.24
C VAL A 447 -7.38 8.81 -5.94
N ILE A 448 -6.30 9.49 -5.55
CA ILE A 448 -5.45 9.15 -4.42
C ILE A 448 -5.44 10.33 -3.44
N ASP A 449 -5.84 10.07 -2.19
CA ASP A 449 -5.74 11.02 -1.08
C ASP A 449 -4.36 10.90 -0.41
N ASN A 450 -3.51 11.92 -0.53
CA ASN A 450 -2.16 11.90 0.04
C ASN A 450 -2.19 12.25 1.55
N GLN A 451 -2.45 11.27 2.41
CA GLN A 451 -2.58 11.47 3.87
C GLN A 451 -1.27 11.80 4.62
N TYR A 452 -0.12 11.90 3.93
CA TYR A 452 1.20 12.05 4.56
C TYR A 452 1.71 13.50 4.69
N ALA A 453 0.96 14.50 4.26
CA ALA A 453 1.33 15.90 4.52
C ALA A 453 0.86 16.33 5.93
N LYS A 454 1.58 15.92 6.98
CA LYS A 454 1.41 16.54 8.29
C LYS A 454 2.07 17.92 8.28
N ALA A 455 1.26 18.94 8.55
CA ALA A 455 1.66 20.31 8.79
C ALA A 455 2.73 20.40 9.88
N HIS A 456 3.95 20.80 9.52
CA HIS A 456 4.90 21.54 10.36
C HIS A 456 6.08 21.97 9.50
N ASP A 457 5.94 23.13 8.85
CA ASP A 457 6.91 24.24 8.88
C ASP A 457 6.57 25.26 7.79
N GLN A 458 6.40 26.53 8.19
CA GLN A 458 5.89 27.63 7.37
C GLN A 458 6.89 28.17 6.33
N GLU A 459 8.02 27.50 6.06
CA GLU A 459 9.03 27.98 5.12
C GLU A 459 9.64 26.84 4.27
N ALA A 460 8.84 26.27 3.35
CA ALA A 460 9.29 25.73 2.06
C ALA A 460 8.11 25.11 1.30
N VAL A 461 7.70 25.72 0.19
CA VAL A 461 6.63 25.22 -0.71
C VAL A 461 7.07 23.98 -1.53
N ASP A 462 8.25 23.40 -1.29
CA ASP A 462 8.87 22.39 -2.16
C ASP A 462 8.91 20.95 -1.62
N VAL A 463 8.18 20.61 -0.55
CA VAL A 463 8.19 19.24 0.01
C VAL A 463 6.87 18.51 -0.20
N ASN A 464 6.70 17.79 -1.31
CA ASN A 464 5.94 16.51 -1.44
C ASN A 464 5.71 16.06 -2.91
N ASP A 465 6.77 15.63 -3.61
CA ASP A 465 6.67 15.04 -4.96
C ASP A 465 6.74 13.48 -4.95
N ASP A 466 6.87 12.85 -3.77
CA ASP A 466 6.96 11.38 -3.62
C ASP A 466 5.67 10.65 -4.04
N GLY A 467 4.51 11.21 -3.71
CA GLY A 467 3.21 10.64 -4.10
C GLY A 467 3.00 10.68 -5.62
N LEU A 468 3.41 11.78 -6.27
CA LEU A 468 3.38 11.93 -7.73
C LEU A 468 4.38 10.98 -8.39
N SER A 469 5.61 10.90 -7.88
CA SER A 469 6.67 10.03 -8.41
C SER A 469 6.29 8.55 -8.34
N LYS A 470 5.70 8.11 -7.23
CA LYS A 470 5.22 6.73 -7.05
C LYS A 470 4.02 6.41 -7.94
N SER A 471 3.12 7.36 -8.15
CA SER A 471 1.96 7.19 -9.05
C SER A 471 2.39 7.16 -10.52
N LEU A 472 3.34 8.01 -10.92
CA LEU A 472 3.98 7.95 -12.25
C LEU A 472 4.71 6.63 -12.48
N GLN A 473 5.41 6.10 -11.46
CA GLN A 473 6.07 4.79 -11.52
C GLN A 473 5.06 3.65 -11.68
N ASN A 474 3.98 3.65 -10.90
CA ASN A 474 2.93 2.63 -10.96
C ASN A 474 2.21 2.65 -12.31
N GLY A 475 1.78 3.82 -12.80
CA GLY A 475 1.11 3.97 -14.09
C GLY A 475 1.98 3.60 -15.29
N HIS A 476 3.30 3.76 -15.20
CA HIS A 476 4.25 3.26 -16.21
C HIS A 476 4.51 1.75 -16.15
N SER A 477 4.25 1.11 -15.01
CA SER A 477 4.41 -0.35 -14.82
C SER A 477 3.13 -1.15 -15.09
N GLU A 478 2.01 -0.46 -15.30
CA GLU A 478 0.69 -1.07 -15.53
C GLU A 478 0.63 -1.62 -16.96
N LEU A 479 0.42 -2.94 -17.09
CA LEU A 479 0.11 -3.55 -18.38
C LEU A 479 -1.32 -3.18 -18.76
N TRP A 480 -1.49 -2.55 -19.93
CA TRP A 480 -2.81 -2.14 -20.40
C TRP A 480 -3.66 -3.37 -20.72
N PRO A 481 -4.80 -3.55 -20.04
CA PRO A 481 -5.66 -4.70 -20.26
C PRO A 481 -6.27 -4.69 -21.68
N GLU A 482 -6.39 -5.88 -22.27
CA GLU A 482 -7.05 -6.08 -23.56
C GLU A 482 -8.54 -5.72 -23.47
N ASN A 483 -9.10 -5.16 -24.54
CA ASN A 483 -10.50 -4.72 -24.65
C ASN A 483 -10.91 -3.66 -23.62
N LYS A 484 -9.95 -2.89 -23.10
CA LYS A 484 -10.16 -1.74 -22.22
C LYS A 484 -9.49 -0.49 -22.79
N PRO A 485 -9.87 0.71 -22.30
CA PRO A 485 -9.21 1.96 -22.73
C PRO A 485 -7.71 1.86 -22.54
N ALA A 486 -6.92 2.15 -23.58
CA ALA A 486 -5.46 2.16 -23.44
C ALA A 486 -4.94 3.52 -22.93
N TRP A 487 -5.73 4.17 -22.07
CA TRP A 487 -5.39 5.41 -21.38
C TRP A 487 -6.13 5.51 -20.04
N LYS A 488 -5.58 6.27 -19.09
CA LYS A 488 -6.06 6.41 -17.71
C LYS A 488 -5.64 7.76 -17.13
N VAL A 489 -6.44 8.30 -16.22
CA VAL A 489 -6.20 9.54 -15.50
C VAL A 489 -6.00 9.22 -14.03
N VAL A 490 -4.95 9.76 -13.43
CA VAL A 490 -4.68 9.63 -12.00
C VAL A 490 -4.68 11.01 -11.37
N VAL A 491 -5.47 11.18 -10.32
CA VAL A 491 -5.58 12.42 -9.55
C VAL A 491 -4.98 12.20 -8.17
N ILE A 492 -4.11 13.11 -7.75
CA ILE A 492 -3.55 13.10 -6.40
C ILE A 492 -4.00 14.37 -5.69
N LYS A 493 -4.73 14.18 -4.59
CA LYS A 493 -5.17 15.26 -3.71
C LYS A 493 -4.17 15.44 -2.59
N HIS A 494 -3.67 16.67 -2.44
CA HIS A 494 -2.82 17.04 -1.31
C HIS A 494 -3.66 17.72 -0.23
N PRO A 495 -3.41 17.45 1.06
CA PRO A 495 -4.06 18.15 2.17
C PRO A 495 -3.81 19.67 2.06
N SER A 496 -4.83 20.48 2.34
CA SER A 496 -4.65 21.93 2.47
C SER A 496 -3.90 22.26 3.76
N ASP A 497 -2.94 23.17 3.70
CA ASP A 497 -2.30 23.71 4.90
C ASP A 497 -3.33 24.38 5.82
N PHE A 498 -3.32 23.97 7.09
CA PHE A 498 -4.33 24.23 8.12
C PHE A 498 -4.48 25.70 8.57
N ILE A 499 -3.88 26.68 7.89
CA ILE A 499 -3.73 28.06 8.42
C ILE A 499 -4.41 29.15 7.55
N SER A 500 -4.68 28.95 6.25
CA SER A 500 -5.09 30.08 5.39
C SER A 500 -6.41 29.94 4.62
N GLY A 501 -7.10 28.80 4.68
CA GLY A 501 -8.39 28.64 4.00
C GLY A 501 -8.33 28.78 2.47
N VAL A 502 -7.14 28.64 1.84
CA VAL A 502 -6.97 28.74 0.39
C VAL A 502 -6.31 27.48 -0.19
N LEU A 503 -7.08 26.85 -1.09
CA LEU A 503 -6.83 25.83 -2.11
C LEU A 503 -6.10 24.51 -1.77
N LEU A 504 -6.80 23.41 -2.08
CA LEU A 504 -6.27 22.07 -2.36
C LEU A 504 -5.26 22.13 -3.52
N ARG A 505 -4.02 21.72 -3.29
CA ARG A 505 -3.09 21.38 -4.38
C ARG A 505 -3.53 20.03 -4.98
N LEU A 506 -3.72 19.99 -6.30
CA LEU A 506 -4.11 18.81 -7.05
C LEU A 506 -3.06 18.49 -8.11
N HIS A 507 -2.67 17.22 -8.24
CA HIS A 507 -1.93 16.74 -9.41
C HIS A 507 -2.87 15.89 -10.27
N ILE A 508 -2.88 16.12 -11.58
CA ILE A 508 -3.65 15.32 -12.54
C ILE A 508 -2.64 14.79 -13.56
N ALA A 509 -2.50 13.48 -13.63
CA ALA A 509 -1.65 12.79 -14.60
C ALA A 509 -2.52 12.04 -15.61
N PHE A 510 -2.16 12.13 -16.89
CA PHE A 510 -2.78 11.36 -17.97
C PHE A 510 -1.76 10.35 -18.49
N PHE A 511 -2.09 9.07 -18.40
CA PHE A 511 -1.31 7.95 -18.90
C PHE A 511 -1.98 7.41 -20.15
N ALA A 512 -1.20 7.09 -21.18
CA ALA A 512 -1.72 6.48 -22.40
C ALA A 512 -0.68 5.50 -22.95
N HIS A 513 -1.17 4.43 -23.58
CA HIS A 513 -0.35 3.51 -24.33
C HIS A 513 0.22 4.20 -25.58
N HIS A 514 1.52 4.01 -25.83
CA HIS A 514 2.25 4.66 -26.92
C HIS A 514 1.60 4.44 -28.31
N ALA A 515 0.90 3.32 -28.50
CA ALA A 515 0.25 2.99 -29.77
C ALA A 515 -1.09 3.72 -30.01
N ILE A 516 -1.80 4.17 -28.96
CA ILE A 516 -2.99 5.07 -29.08
C ILE A 516 -2.57 6.54 -29.09
N ALA A 517 -1.34 6.83 -28.64
CA ALA A 517 -0.76 8.16 -28.66
C ALA A 517 -0.29 8.53 -30.07
N ASP A 518 -1.23 8.87 -30.95
CA ASP A 518 -1.06 9.52 -32.27
C ASP A 518 -0.29 10.87 -32.24
N GLY A 519 0.35 11.22 -31.11
CA GLY A 519 1.01 12.50 -30.84
C GLY A 519 0.05 13.68 -30.65
N LEU A 520 -1.25 13.50 -30.87
CA LEU A 520 -2.29 14.55 -30.87
C LEU A 520 -3.24 14.40 -29.67
N SER A 521 -3.62 13.17 -29.35
CA SER A 521 -4.65 12.79 -28.39
C SER A 521 -4.33 13.24 -26.96
N GLY A 522 -3.06 13.28 -26.55
CA GLY A 522 -2.67 13.81 -25.25
C GLY A 522 -2.85 15.33 -25.13
N VAL A 523 -2.45 16.08 -26.15
CA VAL A 523 -2.61 17.56 -26.19
C VAL A 523 -4.10 17.92 -26.26
N VAL A 524 -4.82 17.19 -27.08
CA VAL A 524 -6.26 17.32 -27.30
C VAL A 524 -7.06 16.96 -26.04
N PHE A 525 -6.68 15.88 -25.34
CA PHE A 525 -7.23 15.50 -24.04
C PHE A 525 -7.07 16.64 -23.03
N HIS A 526 -5.87 17.18 -22.86
CA HIS A 526 -5.63 18.24 -21.88
C HIS A 526 -6.38 19.53 -22.22
N ALA A 527 -6.39 19.96 -23.49
CA ALA A 527 -7.10 21.17 -23.90
C ALA A 527 -8.62 21.04 -23.71
N SER A 528 -9.21 19.92 -24.13
CA SER A 528 -10.64 19.67 -23.97
C SER A 528 -11.04 19.44 -22.53
N LEU A 529 -10.25 18.69 -21.74
CA LEU A 529 -10.54 18.48 -20.32
C LEU A 529 -10.62 19.81 -19.58
N MET A 530 -9.69 20.72 -19.83
CA MET A 530 -9.68 22.05 -19.19
C MET A 530 -10.85 22.93 -19.62
N ASN A 531 -11.27 22.87 -20.89
CA ASN A 531 -12.47 23.58 -21.36
C ASN A 531 -13.75 22.96 -20.77
N ASN A 532 -13.81 21.63 -20.69
CA ASN A 532 -14.96 20.89 -20.20
C ASN A 532 -15.09 20.95 -18.66
N LEU A 533 -14.01 21.22 -17.93
CA LEU A 533 -14.04 21.51 -16.49
C LEU A 533 -14.83 22.79 -16.16
N LYS A 534 -15.08 23.66 -17.15
CA LYS A 534 -15.90 24.88 -17.02
C LYS A 534 -17.40 24.61 -17.29
N LEU A 535 -17.80 23.38 -17.62
CA LEU A 535 -19.20 23.02 -17.87
C LEU A 535 -20.02 23.04 -16.57
N ASP A 536 -21.32 23.32 -16.67
CA ASP A 536 -22.25 23.27 -15.55
C ASP A 536 -22.35 21.85 -14.98
N THR A 537 -22.00 21.69 -13.70
CA THR A 537 -21.90 20.40 -12.97
C THR A 537 -23.19 20.01 -12.26
N SER A 538 -24.29 20.70 -12.59
CA SER A 538 -25.64 20.47 -12.05
C SER A 538 -26.24 19.10 -12.40
N THR A 539 -25.58 18.29 -13.25
CA THR A 539 -25.98 16.92 -13.60
C THR A 539 -25.05 15.90 -12.92
N PRO A 540 -25.47 14.69 -12.53
CA PRO A 540 -24.56 13.70 -11.95
C PRO A 540 -23.96 12.85 -13.07
N THR A 541 -22.68 12.48 -12.94
CA THR A 541 -22.01 11.63 -13.92
C THR A 541 -22.48 10.20 -13.75
N LEU A 542 -23.13 9.63 -14.76
CA LEU A 542 -23.56 8.24 -14.77
C LEU A 542 -22.48 7.39 -15.44
N TRP A 543 -22.00 6.37 -14.73
CA TRP A 543 -21.11 5.33 -15.23
C TRP A 543 -21.86 3.98 -15.26
N PRO A 544 -21.58 3.10 -16.23
CA PRO A 544 -20.62 3.28 -17.33
C PRO A 544 -21.08 4.30 -18.39
N LEU A 545 -20.13 4.90 -19.10
CA LEU A 545 -20.40 5.75 -20.25
C LEU A 545 -20.59 4.85 -21.49
N GLU A 546 -21.77 4.91 -22.10
CA GLU A 546 -22.08 4.18 -23.34
C GLU A 546 -21.94 5.08 -24.57
N LEU A 547 -21.36 4.54 -25.65
CA LEU A 547 -21.18 5.18 -26.94
C LEU A 547 -21.91 4.36 -28.01
N ASN A 548 -22.88 4.98 -28.70
CA ASN A 548 -23.80 4.28 -29.61
C ASN A 548 -23.41 4.34 -31.10
N GLU A 549 -22.35 5.06 -31.45
CA GLU A 549 -21.93 5.28 -32.84
C GLU A 549 -20.59 4.59 -33.13
N VAL A 550 -20.55 3.78 -34.19
CA VAL A 550 -19.31 3.17 -34.69
C VAL A 550 -18.53 4.25 -35.44
N GLN A 551 -17.31 4.53 -34.97
CA GLN A 551 -16.40 5.52 -35.55
C GLN A 551 -15.24 4.77 -36.23
N ASP A 552 -14.60 5.31 -37.27
CA ASP A 552 -13.42 4.67 -37.87
C ASP A 552 -12.19 4.77 -36.92
N PRO A 553 -11.29 3.78 -36.89
CA PRO A 553 -10.09 3.82 -36.06
C PRO A 553 -9.17 4.98 -36.49
N PRO A 554 -8.48 5.66 -35.54
CA PRO A 554 -7.52 6.68 -35.90
C PRO A 554 -6.39 6.05 -36.74
N PRO A 555 -5.94 6.69 -37.83
CA PRO A 555 -4.79 6.20 -38.60
C PRO A 555 -3.53 6.26 -37.73
N THR A 556 -2.67 5.24 -37.86
CA THR A 556 -1.48 5.11 -37.02
C THR A 556 -0.46 6.22 -37.34
N ILE A 557 0.49 6.47 -36.43
CA ILE A 557 1.51 7.51 -36.66
C ILE A 557 2.35 7.19 -37.91
N GLU A 558 2.54 5.90 -38.22
CA GLU A 558 3.22 5.40 -39.41
C GLU A 558 2.40 5.61 -40.70
N GLU A 559 1.07 5.63 -40.60
CA GLU A 559 0.17 5.93 -41.73
C GLU A 559 0.05 7.43 -41.99
N ARG A 560 0.23 8.27 -40.95
CA ARG A 560 0.22 9.74 -41.05
C ARG A 560 1.59 10.34 -41.35
N VAL A 561 2.67 9.64 -41.01
CA VAL A 561 4.06 10.12 -41.17
C VAL A 561 4.79 9.13 -42.07
N ASP A 562 4.94 9.48 -43.35
CA ASP A 562 5.82 8.75 -44.26
C ASP A 562 7.29 9.03 -43.91
N CYS A 563 7.83 8.24 -42.99
CA CYS A 563 9.20 8.34 -42.51
C CYS A 563 10.26 8.00 -43.57
N LEU A 564 9.85 7.51 -44.75
CA LEU A 564 10.75 6.98 -45.79
C LEU A 564 10.65 7.69 -47.14
N SER A 565 9.60 8.48 -47.42
CA SER A 565 9.54 9.30 -48.63
C SER A 565 9.97 10.75 -48.39
N CYS A 566 11.12 11.08 -48.96
CA CYS A 566 11.70 12.42 -49.04
C CYS A 566 10.93 13.34 -50.03
N ASN A 567 9.61 13.51 -49.85
CA ASN A 567 8.79 14.32 -50.76
C ASN A 567 8.00 15.46 -50.06
N CYS A 568 8.29 15.79 -48.80
CA CYS A 568 7.70 16.98 -48.21
C CYS A 568 8.28 18.26 -48.85
N ALA A 569 7.48 19.33 -48.93
CA ALA A 569 7.79 20.60 -49.60
C ALA A 569 9.09 21.30 -49.13
N ILE A 570 9.76 20.75 -48.12
CA ILE A 570 11.04 21.16 -47.54
C ILE A 570 12.22 20.67 -48.40
N CYS A 571 12.07 19.57 -49.14
CA CYS A 571 13.12 19.01 -49.99
C CYS A 571 13.27 19.75 -51.35
N THR A 572 12.39 20.70 -51.66
CA THR A 572 12.32 21.35 -52.98
C THR A 572 12.41 22.87 -52.98
N THR A 573 12.62 23.53 -51.84
CA THR A 573 12.82 25.00 -51.80
C THR A 573 14.29 25.36 -51.57
N PRO A 574 14.98 25.94 -52.56
CA PRO A 574 16.34 26.41 -52.40
C PRO A 574 16.36 27.78 -51.73
N ASP A 575 17.00 27.83 -50.56
CA ASP A 575 17.74 28.95 -49.97
C ASP A 575 17.04 30.32 -49.74
N GLN A 576 17.58 31.05 -48.76
CA GLN A 576 17.36 32.47 -48.40
C GLN A 576 16.19 32.84 -47.46
N SER A 577 16.51 33.03 -46.17
CA SER A 577 16.17 34.28 -45.44
C SER A 577 16.77 34.32 -44.03
N ASP A 578 17.38 35.45 -43.66
CA ASP A 578 17.86 35.86 -42.33
C ASP A 578 16.72 36.08 -41.30
N GLU A 579 15.76 35.16 -41.15
CA GLU A 579 14.70 35.31 -40.14
C GLU A 579 15.13 34.80 -38.74
N PRO A 580 14.74 35.51 -37.65
CA PRO A 580 15.11 35.14 -36.29
C PRO A 580 14.38 33.87 -35.85
N VAL A 581 15.17 32.83 -35.58
CA VAL A 581 14.75 31.47 -35.17
C VAL A 581 13.95 31.44 -33.85
N TRP A 582 13.92 32.52 -33.08
CA TRP A 582 13.58 32.50 -31.65
C TRP A 582 12.18 32.97 -31.27
N GLY A 583 11.40 33.50 -32.21
CA GLY A 583 10.04 33.95 -31.94
C GLY A 583 9.06 33.27 -32.88
N GLY A 584 8.52 32.10 -32.53
CA GLY A 584 7.40 31.53 -33.27
C GLY A 584 6.21 32.50 -33.27
N GLY A 585 5.79 33.00 -34.45
CA GLY A 585 4.75 34.04 -34.62
C GLY A 585 3.48 33.84 -33.79
N PRO A 586 2.74 34.90 -33.43
CA PRO A 586 1.50 34.78 -32.67
C PRO A 586 0.49 33.90 -33.42
N ILE A 587 -0.21 33.03 -32.71
CA ILE A 587 -1.23 32.13 -33.28
C ILE A 587 -2.52 32.95 -33.42
N PRO A 588 -2.98 33.32 -34.63
CA PRO A 588 -4.28 33.94 -34.77
C PRO A 588 -5.36 32.86 -34.64
N ALA A 589 -6.40 33.15 -33.86
CA ALA A 589 -7.63 32.39 -33.88
C ALA A 589 -8.30 32.62 -35.25
N ALA A 590 -8.33 31.59 -36.10
CA ALA A 590 -9.16 31.64 -37.30
C ALA A 590 -10.60 31.25 -36.92
N PRO A 591 -11.60 31.97 -37.44
CA PRO A 591 -12.99 31.71 -37.12
C PRO A 591 -13.50 30.50 -37.92
N THR A 592 -14.09 29.54 -37.20
CA THR A 592 -15.13 28.58 -37.63
C THR A 592 -14.92 27.78 -38.93
N VAL A 593 -15.02 26.46 -38.73
CA VAL A 593 -15.22 25.36 -39.71
C VAL A 593 -13.95 24.84 -40.38
N ASP A 594 -13.70 23.55 -40.17
CA ASP A 594 -12.56 22.70 -40.54
C ASP A 594 -11.20 23.09 -39.90
N TYR A 595 -10.87 22.42 -38.79
CA TYR A 595 -9.59 22.59 -38.12
C TYR A 595 -8.54 21.63 -38.68
N GLU A 596 -7.55 22.15 -39.40
CA GLU A 596 -6.27 21.47 -39.63
C GLU A 596 -5.42 21.54 -38.35
N SER A 597 -4.84 20.40 -37.96
CA SER A 597 -3.93 20.28 -36.81
C SER A 597 -2.83 21.35 -36.85
N ARG A 598 -2.63 22.06 -35.74
CA ARG A 598 -1.49 22.97 -35.55
C ARG A 598 -0.37 22.33 -34.73
N VAL A 599 -0.09 21.04 -34.96
CA VAL A 599 1.19 20.45 -34.56
C VAL A 599 2.29 21.12 -35.39
N ARG A 600 3.19 21.84 -34.71
CA ARG A 600 4.44 22.28 -35.32
C ARG A 600 5.52 21.25 -35.04
N ILE A 601 5.85 20.45 -36.07
CA ILE A 601 7.07 19.67 -36.08
C ILE A 601 8.24 20.64 -36.32
N VAL A 602 9.04 20.88 -35.29
CA VAL A 602 10.24 21.71 -35.40
C VAL A 602 11.38 20.84 -35.96
N THR A 603 11.46 20.78 -37.30
CA THR A 603 12.58 20.11 -37.97
C THR A 603 13.68 21.14 -38.18
N VAL A 604 14.83 20.97 -37.49
CA VAL A 604 15.99 21.85 -37.69
C VAL A 604 16.90 21.23 -38.75
N PRO A 605 17.07 21.84 -39.94
CA PRO A 605 17.94 21.30 -40.97
C PRO A 605 19.39 21.19 -40.46
N ALA A 606 20.14 20.20 -40.93
CA ALA A 606 21.48 19.86 -40.41
C ALA A 606 22.46 21.05 -40.40
N ALA A 607 22.40 21.93 -41.42
CA ALA A 607 23.25 23.13 -41.49
C ALA A 607 22.93 24.17 -40.39
N PRO A 608 21.68 24.66 -40.22
CA PRO A 608 21.27 25.52 -39.10
C PRO A 608 21.40 24.87 -37.71
N PHE A 609 21.27 23.54 -37.60
CA PHE A 609 21.42 22.82 -36.33
C PHE A 609 22.82 23.00 -35.74
N SER A 610 23.85 23.02 -36.58
CA SER A 610 25.23 23.32 -36.14
C SER A 610 25.37 24.73 -35.53
N SER A 611 24.68 25.73 -36.10
CA SER A 611 24.66 27.10 -35.61
C SER A 611 23.85 27.25 -34.32
N LEU A 612 22.74 26.51 -34.20
CA LEU A 612 21.94 26.42 -32.97
C LEU A 612 22.76 25.82 -31.83
N LEU A 613 23.42 24.68 -32.07
CA LEU A 613 24.32 24.03 -31.12
C LEU A 613 25.47 24.96 -30.70
N LYS A 614 26.05 25.71 -31.64
CA LYS A 614 27.10 26.70 -31.37
C LYS A 614 26.61 27.83 -30.46
N LYS A 615 25.39 28.35 -30.68
CA LYS A 615 24.77 29.36 -29.81
C LYS A 615 24.44 28.81 -28.42
N CYS A 616 23.87 27.60 -28.32
CA CYS A 616 23.66 26.92 -27.03
C CYS A 616 24.97 26.79 -26.23
N LYS A 617 26.07 26.44 -26.91
CA LYS A 617 27.41 26.34 -26.32
C LYS A 617 27.96 27.71 -25.88
N GLN A 618 27.79 28.76 -26.67
CA GLN A 618 28.20 30.12 -26.33
C GLN A 618 27.41 30.72 -25.15
N SER A 619 26.13 30.38 -25.03
CA SER A 619 25.23 30.87 -23.98
C SER A 619 25.17 29.98 -22.73
N ASN A 620 25.89 28.85 -22.75
CA ASN A 620 25.96 27.83 -21.70
C ASN A 620 24.57 27.26 -21.32
N ILE A 621 23.78 26.85 -22.31
CA ILE A 621 22.43 26.27 -22.15
C ILE A 621 22.29 24.97 -22.96
N THR A 622 21.34 24.11 -22.57
CA THR A 622 21.03 22.86 -23.29
C THR A 622 19.98 23.07 -24.38
N VAL A 623 20.01 22.25 -25.44
CA VAL A 623 18.97 22.28 -26.50
C VAL A 623 17.60 21.95 -25.91
N THR A 624 17.52 20.99 -24.99
CA THR A 624 16.27 20.63 -24.29
C THR A 624 15.73 21.78 -23.42
N GLY A 625 16.58 22.42 -22.62
CA GLY A 625 16.19 23.57 -21.80
C GLY A 625 15.76 24.78 -22.64
N LEU A 626 16.37 24.96 -23.80
CA LEU A 626 16.01 25.98 -24.78
C LEU A 626 14.65 25.71 -25.45
N LEU A 627 14.40 24.48 -25.90
CA LEU A 627 13.10 24.07 -26.44
C LEU A 627 11.99 24.20 -25.37
N HIS A 628 12.28 23.81 -24.12
CA HIS A 628 11.36 23.98 -22.99
C HIS A 628 11.03 25.46 -22.72
N ALA A 629 12.03 26.34 -22.77
CA ALA A 629 11.85 27.79 -22.65
C ALA A 629 10.98 28.37 -23.77
N ILE A 630 11.22 27.97 -25.02
CA ILE A 630 10.42 28.41 -26.17
C ILE A 630 8.96 27.97 -26.04
N ILE A 631 8.71 26.73 -25.59
CA ILE A 631 7.35 26.21 -25.37
C ILE A 631 6.65 26.99 -24.23
N CYS A 632 7.32 27.19 -23.10
CA CYS A 632 6.78 27.97 -21.98
C CYS A 632 6.47 29.42 -22.36
N SER A 633 7.37 30.06 -23.12
CA SER A 633 7.15 31.40 -23.65
C SER A 633 6.01 31.47 -24.67
N SER A 634 5.79 30.40 -25.46
CA SER A 634 4.68 30.31 -26.41
C SER A 634 3.31 30.13 -25.72
N LEU A 635 3.24 29.25 -24.71
CA LEU A 635 2.01 28.96 -23.94
C LEU A 635 1.54 30.16 -23.11
N ASN A 636 2.46 31.02 -22.67
CA ASN A 636 2.18 32.22 -21.87
C ASN A 636 1.10 33.14 -22.48
N ASN A 637 1.00 33.21 -23.81
CA ASN A 637 0.02 34.05 -24.49
C ASN A 637 -1.43 33.56 -24.35
N SER A 638 -1.64 32.33 -23.86
CA SER A 638 -2.96 31.68 -23.74
C SER A 638 -3.49 31.58 -22.30
N VAL A 639 -2.71 32.01 -21.29
CA VAL A 639 -3.10 31.94 -19.87
C VAL A 639 -3.96 33.15 -19.47
N GLU A 640 -5.15 32.89 -18.91
CA GLU A 640 -6.16 33.88 -18.48
C GLU A 640 -5.71 34.76 -17.29
N GLU A 641 -6.30 35.94 -17.16
CA GLU A 641 -6.09 36.82 -16.00
C GLU A 641 -6.76 36.25 -14.75
N GLY A 642 -5.96 35.84 -13.76
CA GLY A 642 -6.45 35.26 -12.51
C GLY A 642 -5.54 34.15 -11.97
N ILE A 643 -4.78 33.51 -12.85
CA ILE A 643 -3.91 32.37 -12.51
C ILE A 643 -2.58 32.85 -11.91
N PRO A 644 -2.15 32.37 -10.72
CA PRO A 644 -0.93 32.80 -10.03
C PRO A 644 0.39 32.30 -10.68
N GLY A 645 0.30 31.34 -11.61
CA GLY A 645 1.42 30.77 -12.36
C GLY A 645 1.05 29.40 -12.94
N PHE A 646 1.94 28.78 -13.72
CA PHE A 646 1.76 27.39 -14.17
C PHE A 646 3.04 26.57 -14.01
N ARG A 647 2.90 25.25 -13.84
CA ARG A 647 4.03 24.31 -13.79
C ARG A 647 4.07 23.50 -15.08
N ALA A 648 5.11 23.67 -15.87
CA ALA A 648 5.33 22.92 -17.10
C ALA A 648 6.13 21.65 -16.80
N VAL A 649 5.78 20.54 -17.47
CA VAL A 649 6.49 19.27 -17.35
C VAL A 649 7.03 18.86 -18.72
N THR A 650 8.32 18.49 -18.80
CA THR A 650 8.89 17.95 -20.05
C THR A 650 9.68 16.68 -19.81
N PRO A 651 9.20 15.54 -20.35
CA PRO A 651 9.92 14.29 -20.27
C PRO A 651 11.16 14.29 -21.17
N PHE A 652 12.24 13.64 -20.75
CA PHE A 652 13.45 13.41 -21.53
C PHE A 652 14.04 12.01 -21.26
N SER A 653 14.64 11.39 -22.28
CA SER A 653 15.21 10.04 -22.17
C SER A 653 16.65 10.06 -21.64
N ALA A 654 16.94 9.24 -20.64
CA ALA A 654 18.25 8.98 -20.03
C ALA A 654 18.87 7.64 -20.47
N ARG A 655 18.24 6.92 -21.41
CA ARG A 655 18.62 5.57 -21.87
C ARG A 655 20.09 5.45 -22.28
N ARG A 656 20.61 6.47 -22.96
CA ARG A 656 22.00 6.53 -23.45
C ARG A 656 23.04 6.55 -22.30
N HIS A 657 22.63 6.97 -21.10
CA HIS A 657 23.50 7.11 -19.93
C HIS A 657 23.39 5.94 -18.95
N THR A 658 22.29 5.19 -18.99
CA THR A 658 22.08 3.98 -18.17
C THR A 658 22.60 2.72 -18.85
N GLY A 659 22.73 2.73 -20.19
CA GLY A 659 23.28 1.62 -20.98
C GLY A 659 22.37 0.39 -21.02
N ALA A 660 21.06 0.61 -20.96
CA ALA A 660 20.05 -0.44 -21.10
C ALA A 660 19.89 -0.88 -22.56
N SER A 661 19.49 -2.13 -22.75
CA SER A 661 19.44 -2.77 -24.07
C SER A 661 18.31 -2.22 -24.95
N ASP A 662 18.40 -2.44 -26.27
CA ASP A 662 17.38 -2.00 -27.23
C ASP A 662 16.00 -2.66 -27.00
N GLY A 663 15.96 -3.82 -26.32
CA GLY A 663 14.75 -4.55 -25.93
C GLY A 663 14.15 -4.19 -24.56
N ASP A 664 14.86 -3.42 -23.72
CA ASP A 664 14.32 -2.91 -22.46
C ASP A 664 13.43 -1.69 -22.72
N ILE A 665 12.13 -1.92 -22.90
CA ILE A 665 11.09 -0.87 -23.09
C ILE A 665 10.69 -0.21 -21.76
N VAL A 666 11.36 -0.53 -20.64
CA VAL A 666 11.12 0.17 -19.36
C VAL A 666 11.74 1.57 -19.40
N ASN A 667 10.87 2.57 -19.41
CA ASN A 667 11.11 4.01 -19.54
C ASN A 667 12.30 4.55 -18.72
N HIS A 668 13.43 4.80 -19.39
CA HIS A 668 14.47 5.70 -18.89
C HIS A 668 14.04 7.17 -19.07
N ILE A 669 12.84 7.55 -18.66
CA ILE A 669 12.35 8.92 -18.85
C ILE A 669 12.44 9.67 -17.52
N SER A 670 13.25 10.73 -17.51
CA SER A 670 13.25 11.75 -16.46
C SER A 670 12.38 12.93 -16.89
N TYR A 671 12.02 13.85 -16.00
CA TYR A 671 11.17 14.99 -16.35
C TYR A 671 11.64 16.29 -15.71
N LEU A 672 11.58 17.37 -16.49
CA LEU A 672 11.71 18.73 -16.00
C LEU A 672 10.36 19.17 -15.46
N THR A 673 10.36 19.82 -14.29
CA THR A 673 9.20 20.53 -13.77
C THR A 673 9.64 21.94 -13.48
N SER A 674 9.07 22.91 -14.19
CA SER A 674 9.43 24.30 -14.00
C SER A 674 8.18 25.11 -13.70
N TYR A 675 8.18 25.81 -12.57
CA TYR A 675 7.08 26.70 -12.19
C TYR A 675 7.37 28.12 -12.70
N VAL A 676 6.47 28.64 -13.52
CA VAL A 676 6.54 30.02 -14.03
C VAL A 676 5.49 30.83 -13.29
N SER A 677 5.94 31.77 -12.45
CA SER A 677 5.06 32.63 -11.65
C SER A 677 4.35 33.68 -12.50
N ARG A 678 3.23 34.22 -12.03
CA ARG A 678 2.51 35.30 -12.72
C ARG A 678 3.37 36.52 -13.03
N GLU A 679 4.30 36.86 -12.13
CA GLU A 679 5.20 38.00 -12.32
C GLU A 679 6.19 37.76 -13.47
N GLU A 680 6.71 36.54 -13.61
CA GLU A 680 7.50 36.09 -14.76
C GLU A 680 6.69 36.11 -16.06
N LEU A 681 5.44 35.63 -16.01
CA LEU A 681 4.52 35.61 -17.17
C LEU A 681 4.21 37.02 -17.69
N GLN A 682 4.01 37.98 -16.80
CA GLN A 682 3.77 39.38 -17.14
C GLN A 682 5.01 40.06 -17.74
N LYS A 683 6.20 39.75 -17.23
CA LYS A 683 7.47 40.22 -17.80
C LYS A 683 7.65 39.69 -19.23
N ILE A 684 7.37 38.41 -19.48
CA ILE A 684 7.48 37.80 -20.82
C ILE A 684 6.46 38.43 -21.80
N LYS A 685 5.23 38.75 -21.36
CA LYS A 685 4.20 39.43 -22.20
C LYS A 685 4.57 40.86 -22.59
N ALA A 686 5.51 41.51 -21.89
CA ALA A 686 5.85 42.92 -22.10
C ALA A 686 6.82 43.18 -23.27
N TYR A 687 7.43 42.15 -23.87
CA TYR A 687 8.47 42.31 -24.89
C TYR A 687 7.96 42.05 -26.32
N LYS A 688 8.52 42.78 -27.29
CA LYS A 688 8.23 42.61 -28.71
C LYS A 688 8.97 41.39 -29.26
N GLN A 689 8.25 40.52 -29.94
CA GLN A 689 8.78 39.31 -30.57
C GLN A 689 9.89 39.62 -31.57
N GLY A 690 11.02 38.90 -31.47
CA GLY A 690 12.22 39.14 -32.28
C GLY A 690 13.13 40.29 -31.80
N SER A 691 12.87 40.87 -30.60
CA SER A 691 13.78 41.85 -29.99
C SER A 691 14.93 41.17 -29.25
N THR A 692 16.11 41.81 -29.25
CA THR A 692 17.32 41.32 -28.58
C THR A 692 17.09 41.06 -27.09
N THR A 693 16.28 41.90 -26.44
CA THR A 693 15.88 41.75 -25.02
C THR A 693 14.97 40.54 -24.78
N GLY A 694 14.12 40.19 -25.74
CA GLY A 694 13.30 38.98 -25.68
C GLY A 694 14.13 37.71 -25.86
N GLU A 695 15.11 37.74 -26.77
CA GLU A 695 16.06 36.64 -26.97
C GLU A 695 16.92 36.37 -25.73
N GLU A 696 17.46 37.43 -25.10
CA GLU A 696 18.22 37.30 -23.85
C GLU A 696 17.38 36.67 -22.73
N ARG A 697 16.09 37.01 -22.63
CA ARG A 697 15.21 36.45 -21.59
C ARG A 697 14.84 34.99 -21.83
N VAL A 698 14.62 34.59 -23.08
CA VAL A 698 14.42 33.17 -23.44
C VAL A 698 15.69 32.37 -23.14
N ILE A 699 16.87 32.95 -23.38
CA ILE A 699 18.16 32.33 -23.04
C ILE A 699 18.34 32.21 -21.52
N ASP A 700 17.94 33.21 -20.74
CA ASP A 700 18.00 33.16 -19.28
C ASP A 700 17.06 32.09 -18.71
N LEU A 701 15.84 32.01 -19.24
CA LEU A 701 14.87 30.98 -18.88
C LEU A 701 15.39 29.58 -19.27
N ALA A 702 15.96 29.44 -20.46
CA ALA A 702 16.61 28.21 -20.90
C ALA A 702 17.81 27.82 -20.03
N ARG A 703 18.54 28.80 -19.50
CA ARG A 703 19.67 28.57 -18.57
C ARG A 703 19.17 28.08 -17.22
N GLN A 704 18.10 28.67 -16.70
CA GLN A 704 17.45 28.19 -15.48
C GLN A 704 16.98 26.74 -15.64
N PHE A 705 16.28 26.44 -16.73
CA PHE A 705 15.80 25.08 -17.01
C PHE A 705 16.95 24.09 -17.23
N SER A 706 18.02 24.50 -17.90
CA SER A 706 19.23 23.68 -18.05
C SER A 706 19.90 23.37 -16.72
N ASN A 707 19.86 24.28 -15.75
CA ASN A 707 20.36 24.05 -14.40
C ASN A 707 19.44 23.10 -13.61
N GLU A 708 18.11 23.21 -13.77
CA GLU A 708 17.14 22.29 -13.18
C GLU A 708 17.31 20.84 -13.71
N VAL A 709 17.61 20.66 -15.01
CA VAL A 709 18.01 19.36 -15.59
C VAL A 709 19.22 18.80 -14.82
N ALA A 710 20.24 19.64 -14.62
CA ALA A 710 21.48 19.23 -13.98
C ALA A 710 21.32 18.95 -12.49
N THR A 711 20.37 19.59 -11.82
CA THR A 711 20.02 19.34 -10.40
C THR A 711 19.21 18.06 -10.26
N LYS A 712 18.14 17.88 -11.05
CA LYS A 712 17.34 16.65 -11.03
C LYS A 712 18.11 15.40 -11.44
N ALA A 713 19.05 15.52 -12.39
CA ALA A 713 19.95 14.43 -12.74
C ALA A 713 20.84 13.97 -11.55
N LYS A 714 21.09 14.84 -10.57
CA LYS A 714 21.83 14.53 -9.34
C LYS A 714 20.95 13.90 -8.24
N GLU A 715 19.63 14.04 -8.33
CA GLU A 715 18.65 13.52 -7.36
C GLU A 715 18.27 12.04 -7.60
N PHE A 716 18.77 11.40 -8.66
CA PHE A 716 18.55 9.97 -8.90
C PHE A 716 19.17 9.11 -7.77
N PRO A 717 18.43 8.14 -7.21
CA PRO A 717 18.85 7.41 -6.02
C PRO A 717 20.15 6.63 -6.23
N HIS A 718 21.09 6.81 -5.30
CA HIS A 718 22.40 6.18 -5.33
C HIS A 718 22.33 4.66 -5.05
N GLY A 719 22.15 3.85 -6.10
CA GLY A 719 22.31 2.40 -6.16
C GLY A 719 23.16 1.96 -7.37
N SER A 720 23.38 0.67 -7.65
CA SER A 720 24.35 0.17 -8.66
C SER A 720 24.12 0.60 -10.13
N MET A 721 23.07 1.38 -10.39
CA MET A 721 22.78 2.05 -11.66
C MET A 721 23.27 3.52 -11.67
N ALA A 722 23.50 4.11 -10.50
CA ALA A 722 24.01 5.46 -10.29
C ALA A 722 25.53 5.58 -10.52
N THR A 723 26.29 4.49 -10.47
CA THR A 723 27.76 4.56 -10.68
C THR A 723 28.11 4.96 -12.11
N LYS A 724 27.25 4.65 -13.11
CA LYS A 724 27.44 5.14 -14.49
C LYS A 724 27.02 6.60 -14.66
N LEU A 725 25.98 7.05 -13.97
CA LEU A 725 25.48 8.44 -14.05
C LEU A 725 26.32 9.43 -13.21
N SER A 726 26.83 9.03 -12.05
CA SER A 726 27.73 9.84 -11.21
C SER A 726 29.18 9.87 -11.72
N GLN A 727 29.54 8.99 -12.65
CA GLN A 727 30.80 9.06 -13.41
C GLN A 727 30.76 10.10 -14.53
N VAL A 728 29.58 10.57 -14.92
CA VAL A 728 29.43 11.71 -15.84
C VAL A 728 29.71 12.99 -15.06
N ARG A 729 31.00 13.28 -14.86
CA ARG A 729 31.46 14.43 -14.05
C ARG A 729 31.07 15.79 -14.60
N ASP A 730 30.48 15.86 -15.79
CA ASP A 730 29.86 17.07 -16.29
C ASP A 730 28.94 16.72 -17.46
N ILE A 731 27.65 16.44 -17.21
CA ILE A 731 26.62 16.39 -18.27
C ILE A 731 26.70 17.64 -19.15
N ILE A 732 27.05 18.78 -18.56
CA ILE A 732 27.27 20.05 -19.26
C ILE A 732 28.52 20.02 -20.17
N LYS A 733 29.63 19.41 -19.75
CA LYS A 733 30.91 19.37 -20.50
C LYS A 733 30.92 18.28 -21.57
N GLU A 734 30.18 17.19 -21.36
CA GLU A 734 29.95 16.14 -22.35
C GLU A 734 28.96 16.60 -23.43
N CYS A 735 27.91 17.34 -23.05
CA CYS A 735 27.05 18.06 -24.00
C CYS A 735 27.79 19.17 -24.76
N GLN A 736 28.83 19.78 -24.16
CA GLN A 736 29.74 20.71 -24.85
C GLN A 736 30.71 20.00 -25.82
N SER A 737 30.86 18.68 -25.72
CA SER A 737 31.82 17.86 -26.49
C SER A 737 31.20 17.04 -27.63
N GLN A 738 29.93 17.24 -27.97
CA GLN A 738 29.33 16.58 -29.13
C GLN A 738 29.94 17.13 -30.43
N GLY A 739 31.05 16.50 -30.84
CA GLY A 739 31.89 16.85 -31.98
C GLY A 739 33.30 16.27 -31.80
N ASP A 740 33.49 15.08 -32.38
CA ASP A 740 34.70 14.28 -32.60
C ASP A 740 35.48 13.65 -31.42
N HIS A 741 35.77 12.35 -31.58
CA HIS A 741 36.87 11.48 -31.06
C HIS A 741 36.37 10.16 -30.43
N ASP A 742 37.06 9.02 -30.47
CA ASP A 742 38.07 8.37 -31.35
C ASP A 742 38.19 6.94 -30.78
N ASP A 743 38.22 5.91 -31.63
CA ASP A 743 38.16 4.49 -31.24
C ASP A 743 39.53 3.99 -30.73
N SER A 744 39.84 4.19 -29.45
CA SER A 744 40.78 3.31 -28.72
C SER A 744 40.83 3.62 -27.23
N MET A 745 40.52 2.63 -26.37
CA MET A 745 41.31 2.19 -25.20
C MET A 745 40.51 1.24 -24.29
N ALA A 746 41.22 0.26 -23.74
CA ALA A 746 40.76 -0.91 -22.99
C ALA A 746 40.36 -0.58 -21.51
N PRO A 747 39.86 -1.56 -20.72
CA PRO A 747 39.06 -1.30 -19.52
C PRO A 747 39.88 -1.19 -18.23
N GLU A 748 39.58 -0.21 -17.37
CA GLU A 748 40.15 -0.16 -16.00
C GLU A 748 39.13 0.08 -14.87
N THR A 749 39.11 -0.92 -13.98
CA THR A 749 38.90 -0.88 -12.52
C THR A 749 37.54 -0.47 -11.92
N ARG A 750 36.88 -1.44 -11.27
CA ARG A 750 35.71 -1.26 -10.39
C ARG A 750 36.13 -0.60 -9.08
N SER A 751 35.44 0.46 -8.66
CA SER A 751 35.65 1.15 -7.38
C SER A 751 35.06 0.35 -6.20
N GLU A 752 35.81 0.26 -5.10
CA GLU A 752 35.37 -0.39 -3.86
C GLU A 752 34.16 0.31 -3.19
N PRO A 753 33.27 -0.46 -2.51
CA PRO A 753 32.05 0.06 -1.91
C PRO A 753 32.29 0.95 -0.67
N LEU A 754 31.46 1.97 -0.48
CA LEU A 754 31.46 2.84 0.71
C LEU A 754 30.84 2.13 1.92
N ARG A 755 31.41 2.33 3.12
CA ARG A 755 30.94 1.74 4.39
C ARG A 755 30.40 2.83 5.31
N GLU A 756 29.41 2.50 6.12
CA GLU A 756 28.89 3.41 7.16
C GLU A 756 29.69 3.24 8.46
N TRP A 757 29.95 4.34 9.18
CA TRP A 757 30.78 4.42 10.37
C TRP A 757 30.14 5.38 11.38
N ILE A 758 29.82 4.92 12.58
CA ILE A 758 29.57 5.75 13.76
C ILE A 758 30.92 6.06 14.40
N ILE A 759 31.21 7.34 14.55
CA ILE A 759 32.51 7.87 14.99
C ILE A 759 32.27 8.63 16.28
N LEU A 760 32.97 8.26 17.35
CA LEU A 760 32.91 8.94 18.65
C LEU A 760 34.24 9.67 18.88
N ILE A 761 34.17 10.99 19.03
CA ILE A 761 35.32 11.90 19.13
C ILE A 761 35.26 12.58 20.50
N PRO A 762 36.17 12.28 21.43
CA PRO A 762 36.22 12.99 22.71
C PRO A 762 36.73 14.43 22.54
N ASP A 763 36.36 15.31 23.47
CA ASP A 763 36.91 16.67 23.54
C ASP A 763 38.18 16.72 24.41
N ASN A 764 39.12 17.60 24.07
CA ASN A 764 40.27 17.91 24.92
C ASN A 764 39.83 18.58 26.22
N LYS A 765 40.61 18.38 27.29
CA LYS A 765 40.33 18.96 28.61
C LYS A 765 40.28 20.49 28.55
N ASP A 766 39.32 21.09 29.24
CA ASP A 766 39.07 22.55 29.33
C ASP A 766 38.74 23.24 27.99
N SER A 767 38.30 22.49 26.96
CA SER A 767 38.00 23.04 25.63
C SER A 767 36.57 23.59 25.46
N LEU A 768 35.71 23.50 26.48
CA LEU A 768 34.28 23.84 26.40
C LEU A 768 34.01 25.29 25.94
N GLU A 769 34.76 26.26 26.46
CA GLU A 769 34.63 27.67 26.07
C GLU A 769 34.98 27.87 24.59
N THR A 770 36.06 27.21 24.14
CA THR A 770 36.49 27.24 22.73
C THR A 770 35.47 26.55 21.83
N ARG A 771 34.94 25.39 22.24
CA ARG A 771 33.87 24.66 21.54
C ARG A 771 32.66 25.54 21.28
N MET A 772 32.21 26.29 22.29
CA MET A 772 31.05 27.18 22.18
C MET A 772 31.33 28.35 21.23
N ARG A 773 32.53 28.94 21.30
CA ARG A 773 32.92 30.05 20.42
C ARG A 773 32.99 29.68 18.95
N VAL A 774 33.53 28.50 18.61
CA VAL A 774 33.70 28.07 17.20
C VAL A 774 32.59 27.14 16.70
N ARG A 775 31.55 26.90 17.52
CA ARG A 775 30.43 26.00 17.22
C ARG A 775 29.69 26.36 15.94
N GLU A 776 29.42 27.64 15.72
CA GLU A 776 28.69 28.08 14.54
C GLU A 776 29.46 27.76 13.25
N SER A 777 30.77 28.03 13.26
CA SER A 777 31.67 27.68 12.16
C SER A 777 31.79 26.16 11.96
N HIS A 778 31.83 25.39 13.05
CA HIS A 778 31.87 23.93 13.00
C HIS A 778 30.60 23.35 12.37
N ILE A 779 29.43 23.81 12.81
CA ILE A 779 28.15 23.39 12.23
C ILE A 779 28.12 23.72 10.74
N LYS A 780 28.58 24.92 10.36
CA LYS A 780 28.63 25.35 8.94
C LYS A 780 29.59 24.52 8.08
N ASP A 781 30.73 24.09 8.62
CA ASP A 781 31.68 23.22 7.90
C ASP A 781 31.19 21.77 7.84
N MET A 782 30.59 21.26 8.91
CA MET A 782 29.98 19.94 8.97
C MET A 782 28.78 19.79 8.02
N LEU A 783 27.93 20.82 7.89
CA LEU A 783 26.81 20.81 6.95
C LEU A 783 27.26 20.53 5.52
N LYS A 784 28.41 21.06 5.08
CA LYS A 784 28.95 20.80 3.73
C LYS A 784 29.27 19.32 3.51
N HIS A 785 29.72 18.61 4.54
CA HIS A 785 30.04 17.20 4.49
C HIS A 785 28.79 16.32 4.65
N ILE A 786 27.76 16.83 5.32
CA ILE A 786 26.43 16.21 5.36
C ILE A 786 25.76 16.30 3.98
N ASP A 787 25.80 17.49 3.37
CA ASP A 787 25.28 17.74 2.02
C ASP A 787 26.00 16.92 0.95
N SER A 788 27.30 16.65 1.15
CA SER A 788 28.08 15.78 0.26
C SER A 788 27.79 14.28 0.43
N GLY A 789 26.93 13.90 1.37
CA GLY A 789 26.61 12.51 1.72
C GLY A 789 27.73 11.76 2.45
N LEU A 790 28.85 12.43 2.77
CA LEU A 790 29.98 11.84 3.49
C LEU A 790 29.64 11.68 4.97
N PHE A 791 28.97 12.65 5.58
CA PHE A 791 28.39 12.54 6.91
C PHE A 791 26.87 12.42 6.79
N GLN A 792 26.25 11.59 7.62
CA GLN A 792 24.81 11.32 7.60
C GLN A 792 24.11 12.09 8.72
N MET A 793 24.75 12.17 9.88
CA MET A 793 24.30 12.97 11.03
C MET A 793 25.45 13.16 12.01
N GLY A 794 25.33 14.14 12.91
CA GLY A 794 26.27 14.29 14.02
C GLY A 794 25.73 15.15 15.15
N GLY A 795 26.23 14.95 16.36
CA GLY A 795 25.79 15.64 17.58
C GLY A 795 26.83 15.58 18.71
N GLY A 796 26.61 16.33 19.78
CA GLY A 796 27.48 16.29 20.96
C GLY A 796 27.22 15.04 21.82
N THR A 797 28.27 14.43 22.35
CA THR A 797 28.15 13.38 23.39
C THR A 797 28.24 14.00 24.78
N LEU A 798 27.47 13.46 25.73
CA LEU A 798 27.45 13.95 27.11
C LEU A 798 28.44 13.17 28.00
N ALA A 799 29.07 13.87 28.93
CA ALA A 799 29.89 13.32 30.02
C ALA A 799 29.38 13.90 31.35
N GLY A 800 28.35 13.27 31.92
CA GLY A 800 27.57 13.86 33.03
C GLY A 800 26.64 14.97 32.51
N ASP A 801 26.61 16.11 33.18
CA ASP A 801 25.76 17.26 32.82
C ASP A 801 26.40 18.21 31.77
N SER A 802 27.58 17.86 31.25
CA SER A 802 28.30 18.66 30.25
C SER A 802 28.59 17.88 28.97
N VAL A 803 28.81 18.59 27.86
CA VAL A 803 29.23 17.99 26.59
C VAL A 803 30.70 17.58 26.70
N GLY A 804 30.98 16.30 26.46
CA GLY A 804 32.32 15.71 26.57
C GLY A 804 32.91 15.20 25.25
N GLY A 805 32.24 15.44 24.11
CA GLY A 805 32.70 15.01 22.80
C GLY A 805 31.66 15.21 21.69
N SER A 806 31.89 14.58 20.53
CA SER A 806 30.99 14.53 19.38
C SER A 806 30.80 13.09 18.88
N ALA A 807 29.61 12.77 18.40
CA ALA A 807 29.30 11.56 17.65
C ALA A 807 28.93 11.94 16.21
N ILE A 808 29.48 11.25 15.22
CA ILE A 808 29.23 11.49 13.79
C ILE A 808 28.97 10.16 13.10
N ILE A 809 27.94 10.06 12.27
CA ILE A 809 27.76 8.93 11.35
C ILE A 809 28.32 9.36 9.99
N ALA A 810 29.27 8.61 9.43
CA ALA A 810 29.90 8.86 8.15
C ALA A 810 29.72 7.68 7.19
N ARG A 811 29.70 7.95 5.89
CA ARG A 811 29.75 6.94 4.83
C ARG A 811 31.01 7.15 4.00
N ALA A 812 32.05 6.37 4.27
CA ALA A 812 33.38 6.53 3.68
C ALA A 812 34.00 5.17 3.32
N LYS A 813 35.00 5.16 2.43
CA LYS A 813 35.67 3.92 2.01
C LYS A 813 36.52 3.32 3.14
N SER A 814 37.17 4.19 3.92
CA SER A 814 38.03 3.81 5.03
C SER A 814 37.95 4.80 6.20
N GLU A 815 38.41 4.39 7.38
CA GLU A 815 38.60 5.28 8.54
C GLU A 815 39.55 6.45 8.22
N ALA A 816 40.54 6.22 7.36
CA ALA A 816 41.50 7.24 6.95
C ALA A 816 40.84 8.39 6.17
N ASP A 817 39.85 8.10 5.33
CA ASP A 817 39.11 9.11 4.57
C ASP A 817 38.27 9.99 5.50
N VAL A 818 37.67 9.41 6.54
CA VAL A 818 36.95 10.15 7.58
C VAL A 818 37.92 11.03 8.36
N LEU A 819 39.06 10.47 8.81
CA LEU A 819 40.07 11.22 9.56
C LEU A 819 40.64 12.41 8.76
N ALA A 820 40.79 12.28 7.45
CA ALA A 820 41.25 13.36 6.59
C ALA A 820 40.29 14.56 6.60
N VAL A 821 38.98 14.30 6.70
CA VAL A 821 37.97 15.35 6.82
C VAL A 821 37.94 15.93 8.24
N LEU A 822 37.93 15.08 9.28
CA LEU A 822 37.88 15.53 10.67
C LEU A 822 39.09 16.40 11.05
N LYS A 823 40.29 16.11 10.54
CA LYS A 823 41.50 16.93 10.77
C LYS A 823 41.40 18.37 10.26
N ASN A 824 40.58 18.59 9.24
CA ASN A 824 40.40 19.90 8.63
C ASN A 824 39.24 20.70 9.25
N ASP A 825 38.47 20.09 10.15
CA ASP A 825 37.37 20.73 10.83
C ASP A 825 37.87 21.79 11.84
N VAL A 826 37.08 22.86 12.05
CA VAL A 826 37.44 23.92 13.00
C VAL A 826 37.50 23.43 14.45
N TYR A 827 36.77 22.40 14.86
CA TYR A 827 36.89 21.77 16.16
C TYR A 827 38.24 21.05 16.32
N ALA A 828 38.74 20.38 15.29
CA ALA A 828 40.10 19.84 15.32
C ALA A 828 41.17 20.94 15.34
N ARG A 829 41.07 21.92 14.43
CA ARG A 829 42.06 23.00 14.29
C ARG A 829 42.09 23.97 15.48
N SER A 830 41.00 24.10 16.21
CA SER A 830 40.91 24.95 17.41
C SER A 830 41.25 24.21 18.70
N GLY A 831 41.68 22.94 18.62
CA GLY A 831 42.05 22.13 19.78
C GLY A 831 40.85 21.66 20.62
N VAL A 832 39.64 21.62 20.06
CA VAL A 832 38.44 21.10 20.75
C VAL A 832 38.43 19.58 20.73
N TRP A 833 38.62 18.95 19.57
CA TRP A 833 38.61 17.48 19.45
C TRP A 833 39.97 16.86 19.80
N ASP A 834 39.91 15.77 20.58
CA ASP A 834 41.02 14.84 20.79
C ASP A 834 40.97 13.75 19.71
N LEU A 835 41.67 13.99 18.60
CA LEU A 835 41.76 13.04 17.50
C LEU A 835 42.67 11.84 17.79
N GLU A 836 43.43 11.84 18.89
CA GLU A 836 44.27 10.69 19.29
C GLU A 836 43.42 9.59 19.95
N ASN A 837 42.27 9.93 20.55
CA ASN A 837 41.39 9.00 21.27
C ASN A 837 40.03 8.75 20.58
N ILE A 838 39.94 8.97 19.27
CA ILE A 838 38.74 8.72 18.45
C ILE A 838 38.39 7.22 18.35
N LYS A 839 37.09 6.90 18.32
CA LYS A 839 36.59 5.53 18.11
C LYS A 839 35.74 5.42 16.85
N PHE A 840 36.00 4.40 16.04
CA PHE A 840 35.21 4.05 14.85
C PHE A 840 34.38 2.79 15.12
N ILE A 841 33.11 2.82 14.76
CA ILE A 841 32.14 1.72 14.90
C ILE A 841 31.40 1.58 13.57
N PRO A 842 31.46 0.45 12.85
CA PRO A 842 30.74 0.32 11.57
C PRO A 842 29.20 0.35 11.74
N GLY A 843 28.48 1.03 10.82
CA GLY A 843 27.01 1.13 10.76
C GLY A 843 26.39 0.11 9.78
N LYS A 844 25.15 -0.34 10.07
CA LYS A 844 24.41 -1.47 9.44
C LYS A 844 25.30 -2.52 8.77
N GLY A 845 25.71 -3.51 9.55
CA GLY A 845 26.52 -4.63 9.08
C GLY A 845 26.36 -5.84 9.98
N LEU A 846 27.00 -6.93 9.60
CA LEU A 846 27.14 -8.08 10.48
C LEU A 846 27.91 -7.63 11.73
N THR A 847 27.42 -8.00 12.91
CA THR A 847 28.12 -7.75 14.16
C THR A 847 28.41 -9.06 14.86
N GLN A 848 29.55 -9.12 15.53
CA GLN A 848 29.90 -10.26 16.36
C GLN A 848 29.49 -9.95 17.80
N GLY A 849 28.73 -10.86 18.41
CA GLY A 849 28.22 -10.67 19.76
C GLY A 849 27.94 -11.99 20.45
N THR A 850 27.59 -11.92 21.73
CA THR A 850 27.15 -13.07 22.52
C THR A 850 25.62 -13.09 22.56
N VAL A 851 25.03 -14.27 22.36
CA VAL A 851 23.58 -14.49 22.46
C VAL A 851 23.30 -15.57 23.50
N THR A 852 22.13 -15.51 24.12
CA THR A 852 21.68 -16.57 25.04
C THR A 852 21.08 -17.70 24.22
N LEU A 853 21.55 -18.94 24.45
CA LEU A 853 21.01 -20.10 23.76
C LEU A 853 19.58 -20.42 24.28
N PRO A 854 18.61 -20.66 23.38
CA PRO A 854 17.25 -20.98 23.77
C PRO A 854 17.14 -22.44 24.22
N LEU A 855 16.33 -22.72 25.24
CA LEU A 855 16.11 -24.09 25.76
C LEU A 855 15.78 -25.10 24.64
N LEU A 856 16.42 -26.27 24.70
CA LEU A 856 16.15 -27.38 23.78
C LEU A 856 14.69 -27.84 23.88
N LYS A 857 14.05 -28.01 22.73
CA LYS A 857 12.72 -28.61 22.61
C LYS A 857 12.82 -30.09 22.26
N GLU A 858 11.66 -30.75 22.14
CA GLU A 858 11.60 -32.14 21.70
C GLU A 858 12.33 -32.36 20.37
N HIS A 859 13.07 -33.48 20.27
CA HIS A 859 13.90 -33.85 19.11
C HIS A 859 15.11 -32.95 18.84
N GLN A 860 15.40 -31.98 19.71
CA GLN A 860 16.49 -31.03 19.50
C GLN A 860 17.76 -31.37 20.29
N VAL A 861 18.91 -31.09 19.67
CA VAL A 861 20.24 -31.17 20.29
C VAL A 861 20.99 -29.85 20.12
N TYR A 862 21.86 -29.52 21.06
CA TYR A 862 22.87 -28.48 20.85
C TYR A 862 24.08 -29.07 20.14
N VAL A 863 24.57 -28.34 19.15
CA VAL A 863 25.75 -28.72 18.37
C VAL A 863 26.78 -27.62 18.47
N LYS A 864 28.01 -27.97 18.86
CA LYS A 864 29.17 -27.09 18.68
C LYS A 864 29.56 -27.12 17.21
N VAL A 865 29.40 -25.98 16.53
CA VAL A 865 29.65 -25.86 15.10
C VAL A 865 31.16 -25.91 14.85
N GLU A 866 31.61 -26.91 14.08
CA GLU A 866 33.00 -27.05 13.64
C GLU A 866 33.19 -26.49 12.22
N TYR A 867 32.14 -26.54 11.39
CA TYR A 867 32.10 -25.94 10.06
C TYR A 867 30.70 -25.41 9.75
N ALA A 868 30.61 -24.30 9.02
CA ALA A 868 29.36 -23.76 8.48
C ALA A 868 29.48 -23.58 6.97
N ALA A 869 28.40 -23.80 6.22
CA ALA A 869 28.41 -23.62 4.77
C ALA A 869 27.51 -22.46 4.32
N PHE A 870 28.02 -21.66 3.39
CA PHE A 870 27.33 -20.50 2.85
C PHE A 870 26.27 -20.91 1.82
N ASN A 871 25.07 -20.34 1.95
CA ASN A 871 23.98 -20.46 0.99
C ASN A 871 23.54 -19.08 0.48
N PRO A 872 23.04 -18.97 -0.77
CA PRO A 872 22.48 -17.71 -1.28
C PRO A 872 21.38 -17.11 -0.39
N THR A 873 20.60 -17.96 0.31
CA THR A 873 19.58 -17.51 1.26
C THR A 873 20.14 -16.75 2.45
N ASP A 874 21.39 -17.03 2.87
CA ASP A 874 22.01 -16.33 4.01
C ASP A 874 22.28 -14.86 3.66
N ARG A 875 22.78 -14.61 2.43
CA ARG A 875 22.94 -13.25 1.92
C ARG A 875 21.60 -12.57 1.70
N LEU A 876 20.65 -13.27 1.05
CA LEU A 876 19.34 -12.67 0.74
C LEU A 876 18.62 -12.25 2.02
N ALA A 877 18.70 -13.05 3.09
CA ALA A 877 18.15 -12.70 4.40
C ALA A 877 18.74 -11.42 4.98
N LEU A 878 20.04 -11.17 4.79
CA LEU A 878 20.69 -9.92 5.20
C LEU A 878 20.28 -8.74 4.30
N ASP A 879 20.40 -8.90 2.97
CA ASP A 879 20.19 -7.82 1.99
C ASP A 879 18.79 -7.23 2.06
N VAL A 880 17.79 -8.08 2.26
CA VAL A 880 16.41 -7.62 2.40
C VAL A 880 16.09 -7.21 3.82
N ASN A 881 16.94 -7.45 4.83
CA ASN A 881 16.64 -7.36 6.26
C ASN A 881 15.44 -8.24 6.67
N ALA A 882 15.51 -9.54 6.34
CA ALA A 882 14.41 -10.49 6.50
C ALA A 882 13.93 -10.62 7.96
N PHE A 883 14.88 -10.66 8.89
CA PHE A 883 14.60 -11.00 10.29
C PHE A 883 14.84 -9.86 11.28
N GLY A 884 15.55 -8.79 10.93
CA GLY A 884 15.87 -7.68 11.84
C GLY A 884 16.92 -8.00 12.91
N ASP A 885 17.14 -7.07 13.84
CA ASP A 885 18.24 -7.11 14.82
C ASP A 885 18.19 -8.32 15.77
N GLY A 886 19.36 -8.90 16.10
CA GLY A 886 19.49 -10.08 16.96
C GLY A 886 19.28 -11.43 16.26
N ALA A 887 19.11 -11.44 14.94
CA ALA A 887 19.11 -12.68 14.14
C ALA A 887 20.55 -13.18 13.94
N VAL A 888 20.74 -14.50 14.03
CA VAL A 888 22.01 -15.17 13.71
C VAL A 888 21.84 -15.89 12.38
N LEU A 889 22.63 -15.54 11.37
CA LEU A 889 22.52 -16.10 10.02
C LEU A 889 23.21 -17.47 9.89
N GLY A 890 23.13 -18.07 8.70
CA GLY A 890 23.75 -19.35 8.35
C GLY A 890 22.77 -20.50 8.51
N CYS A 891 22.60 -21.27 7.44
CA CYS A 891 21.65 -22.39 7.43
C CYS A 891 22.31 -23.76 7.65
N ASP A 892 23.48 -24.02 7.05
CA ASP A 892 24.11 -25.34 7.10
C ASP A 892 25.28 -25.39 8.07
N PHE A 893 25.42 -26.50 8.79
CA PHE A 893 26.54 -26.76 9.69
C PHE A 893 27.00 -28.22 9.69
N ALA A 894 28.22 -28.42 10.16
CA ALA A 894 28.74 -29.69 10.66
C ALA A 894 29.41 -29.46 12.01
N GLY A 895 29.27 -30.39 12.95
CA GLY A 895 29.82 -30.21 14.29
C GLY A 895 29.54 -31.37 15.22
N LYS A 896 29.75 -31.14 16.52
CA LYS A 896 29.58 -32.17 17.57
C LYS A 896 28.42 -31.87 18.48
N VAL A 897 27.60 -32.88 18.74
CA VAL A 897 26.51 -32.77 19.73
C VAL A 897 27.12 -32.57 21.12
N VAL A 898 26.67 -31.56 21.85
CA VAL A 898 27.13 -31.27 23.22
C VAL A 898 26.08 -31.54 24.28
N GLU A 899 24.80 -31.40 23.92
CA GLU A 899 23.66 -31.63 24.80
C GLU A 899 22.47 -32.08 23.97
N ALA A 900 21.57 -32.86 24.55
CA ALA A 900 20.38 -33.37 23.88
C ALA A 900 19.15 -33.25 24.79
N HIS A 901 17.99 -32.92 24.21
CA HIS A 901 16.73 -33.02 24.91
C HIS A 901 16.44 -34.49 25.27
N SER A 902 15.69 -34.71 26.35
CA SER A 902 15.39 -36.07 26.86
C SER A 902 14.61 -36.96 25.88
N THR A 903 13.98 -36.38 24.86
CA THR A 903 13.22 -37.10 23.83
C THR A 903 14.05 -37.48 22.60
N VAL A 904 15.32 -37.07 22.52
CA VAL A 904 16.22 -37.43 21.42
C VAL A 904 16.62 -38.90 21.53
N THR A 905 16.56 -39.62 20.41
CA THR A 905 16.79 -41.09 20.37
C THR A 905 17.89 -41.51 19.39
N LYS A 906 18.15 -40.73 18.34
CA LYS A 906 19.11 -41.04 17.26
C LYS A 906 20.51 -40.51 17.53
N LEU A 907 20.60 -39.39 18.26
CA LEU A 907 21.83 -38.65 18.52
C LEU A 907 22.15 -38.62 20.02
N LYS A 908 23.43 -38.54 20.36
CA LYS A 908 23.90 -38.37 21.74
C LYS A 908 25.09 -37.40 21.80
N PRO A 909 25.35 -36.78 22.96
CA PRO A 909 26.57 -35.97 23.16
C PRO A 909 27.83 -36.72 22.71
N GLY A 910 28.67 -36.03 21.93
CA GLY A 910 29.88 -36.56 21.30
C GLY A 910 29.71 -37.01 19.84
N ASP A 911 28.49 -37.25 19.36
CA ASP A 911 28.26 -37.62 17.95
C ASP A 911 28.64 -36.46 17.02
N SER A 912 29.34 -36.77 15.91
CA SER A 912 29.67 -35.81 14.84
C SER A 912 28.56 -35.85 13.78
N ILE A 913 27.90 -34.72 13.56
CA ILE A 913 26.71 -34.62 12.72
C ILE A 913 26.80 -33.44 11.75
N ALA A 914 26.04 -33.54 10.66
CA ALA A 914 25.71 -32.42 9.79
C ALA A 914 24.19 -32.27 9.67
N GLY A 915 23.73 -31.04 9.54
CA GLY A 915 22.31 -30.69 9.48
C GLY A 915 22.12 -29.24 9.04
N PHE A 916 20.86 -28.83 8.94
CA PHE A 916 20.52 -27.44 8.64
C PHE A 916 19.51 -26.88 9.63
N VAL A 917 19.50 -25.56 9.71
CA VAL A 917 18.55 -24.70 10.43
C VAL A 917 18.07 -23.59 9.49
N TRP A 918 16.95 -22.95 9.82
CA TRP A 918 16.61 -21.69 9.16
C TRP A 918 17.30 -20.52 9.87
N GLY A 919 18.50 -20.17 9.39
CA GLY A 919 19.30 -19.10 9.96
C GLY A 919 18.56 -17.76 10.00
N GLY A 920 18.34 -17.25 11.21
CA GLY A 920 17.75 -15.94 11.48
C GLY A 920 16.27 -15.94 11.85
N GLU A 921 15.54 -17.04 11.62
CA GLU A 921 14.12 -17.15 11.97
C GLU A 921 13.90 -17.06 13.48
N ILE A 922 14.70 -17.80 14.25
CA ILE A 922 14.69 -17.75 15.71
C ILE A 922 15.86 -16.86 16.16
N LYS A 923 15.55 -15.81 16.93
CA LYS A 923 16.58 -14.90 17.46
C LYS A 923 17.62 -15.67 18.28
N GLY A 924 18.89 -15.40 18.01
CA GLY A 924 20.01 -16.12 18.63
C GLY A 924 20.33 -17.50 18.04
N LEU A 925 19.63 -17.96 16.99
CA LEU A 925 19.81 -19.29 16.40
C LEU A 925 20.14 -19.21 14.90
N GLY A 926 21.28 -19.78 14.54
CA GLY A 926 21.79 -19.90 13.17
C GLY A 926 23.06 -20.75 13.15
N ALA A 927 23.62 -21.02 11.99
CA ALA A 927 24.86 -21.78 11.84
C ALA A 927 26.11 -20.88 11.98
N TYR A 928 26.00 -19.56 11.82
CA TYR A 928 27.10 -18.62 12.02
C TYR A 928 27.29 -18.27 13.49
N SER A 929 27.44 -19.30 14.32
CA SER A 929 27.63 -19.20 15.78
C SER A 929 28.48 -20.37 16.30
N LEU A 930 28.96 -20.24 17.54
CA LEU A 930 29.74 -21.31 18.19
C LEU A 930 28.88 -22.54 18.48
N TYR A 931 27.62 -22.31 18.83
CA TYR A 931 26.62 -23.34 19.06
C TYR A 931 25.37 -23.07 18.25
N THR A 932 24.75 -24.13 17.76
CA THR A 932 23.44 -24.09 17.11
C THR A 932 22.54 -25.20 17.63
N ILE A 933 21.28 -25.20 17.21
CA ILE A 933 20.34 -26.28 17.49
C ILE A 933 20.17 -27.14 16.25
N ALA A 934 20.08 -28.44 16.42
CA ALA A 934 19.75 -29.38 15.34
C ALA A 934 18.53 -30.21 15.71
N ASP A 935 17.64 -30.46 14.75
CA ASP A 935 16.60 -31.50 14.88
C ASP A 935 17.21 -32.85 14.48
N GLU A 936 17.12 -33.86 15.35
CA GLU A 936 17.68 -35.18 15.12
C GLU A 936 17.13 -35.87 13.86
N ARG A 937 15.93 -35.46 13.40
CA ARG A 937 15.27 -36.01 12.23
C ARG A 937 15.75 -35.36 10.93
N LEU A 938 16.29 -34.15 11.02
CA LEU A 938 16.81 -33.38 9.88
C LEU A 938 18.35 -33.24 9.94
N SER A 939 18.99 -34.21 10.60
CA SER A 939 20.44 -34.30 10.76
C SER A 939 20.89 -35.73 10.50
N PHE A 940 22.14 -35.90 10.09
CA PHE A 940 22.76 -37.22 9.88
C PHE A 940 24.15 -37.27 10.51
N LYS A 941 24.58 -38.47 10.91
CA LYS A 941 25.94 -38.68 11.42
C LYS A 941 26.92 -38.66 10.26
N ILE A 942 28.05 -37.97 10.45
CA ILE A 942 29.06 -37.83 9.42
C ILE A 942 29.81 -39.17 9.31
N PRO A 943 29.80 -39.85 8.14
CA PRO A 943 30.56 -41.08 7.96
C PRO A 943 32.06 -40.86 8.13
N GLU A 944 32.78 -41.85 8.65
CA GLU A 944 34.22 -41.72 8.95
C GLU A 944 35.08 -41.36 7.72
N ASN A 945 34.61 -41.69 6.52
CA ASN A 945 35.30 -41.42 5.26
C ASN A 945 34.94 -40.05 4.63
N ILE A 946 34.08 -39.25 5.27
CA ILE A 946 33.67 -37.93 4.77
C ILE A 946 34.23 -36.84 5.68
N ASN A 947 34.88 -35.84 5.08
CA ASN A 947 35.37 -34.69 5.84
C ASN A 947 34.18 -33.87 6.39
N PRO A 948 34.14 -33.49 7.67
CA PRO A 948 33.09 -32.63 8.21
C PRO A 948 32.84 -31.33 7.44
N ALA A 949 33.90 -30.71 6.89
CA ALA A 949 33.76 -29.54 6.03
C ALA A 949 32.94 -29.84 4.77
N GLU A 950 33.15 -31.00 4.15
CA GLU A 950 32.36 -31.45 2.98
C GLU A 950 30.95 -31.83 3.39
N ALA A 951 30.78 -32.49 4.54
CA ALA A 951 29.47 -32.86 5.08
C ALA A 951 28.58 -31.64 5.32
N SER A 952 29.15 -30.51 5.76
CA SER A 952 28.42 -29.24 5.93
C SER A 952 27.80 -28.72 4.63
N SER A 953 28.26 -29.16 3.46
CA SER A 953 27.74 -28.69 2.17
C SER A 953 26.44 -29.35 1.72
N VAL A 954 26.08 -30.48 2.35
CA VAL A 954 25.01 -31.40 1.94
C VAL A 954 23.60 -30.97 2.36
N PRO A 955 23.31 -30.63 3.64
CA PRO A 955 21.97 -30.76 4.20
C PRO A 955 20.89 -29.93 3.46
N LEU A 956 21.02 -28.61 3.40
CA LEU A 956 20.01 -27.74 2.77
C LEU A 956 19.87 -28.01 1.28
N ALA A 957 20.98 -28.16 0.56
CA ALA A 957 20.97 -28.28 -0.90
C ALA A 957 20.42 -29.64 -1.35
N ALA A 958 20.83 -30.72 -0.68
CA ALA A 958 20.31 -32.06 -0.96
C ALA A 958 18.83 -32.17 -0.58
N ASN A 959 18.41 -31.58 0.54
CA ASN A 959 17.00 -31.59 0.94
C ASN A 959 16.11 -30.74 0.01
N THR A 960 16.62 -29.60 -0.48
CA THR A 960 15.94 -28.80 -1.52
C THR A 960 15.69 -29.64 -2.77
N ALA A 961 16.73 -30.35 -3.24
CA ALA A 961 16.60 -31.23 -4.39
C ALA A 961 15.60 -32.38 -4.14
N TRP A 962 15.67 -32.99 -2.96
CA TRP A 962 14.78 -34.07 -2.55
C TRP A 962 13.30 -33.65 -2.56
N LEU A 963 12.98 -32.52 -1.91
CA LEU A 963 11.61 -31.99 -1.88
C LEU A 963 11.13 -31.56 -3.27
N ALA A 964 11.98 -30.91 -4.07
CA ALA A 964 11.61 -30.48 -5.43
C ALA A 964 11.19 -31.66 -6.32
N LEU A 965 11.91 -32.79 -6.21
CA LEU A 965 11.62 -34.00 -6.99
C LEU A 965 10.37 -34.74 -6.49
N PHE A 966 10.24 -34.93 -5.17
CA PHE A 966 9.33 -35.92 -4.60
C PHE A 966 8.13 -35.35 -3.83
N SER A 967 8.11 -34.05 -3.49
CA SER A 967 6.95 -33.45 -2.79
C SER A 967 5.75 -33.32 -3.74
N ASP A 968 4.55 -33.58 -3.19
CA ASP A 968 3.26 -33.52 -3.92
C ASP A 968 2.98 -32.12 -4.50
N ASP A 969 3.51 -31.08 -3.85
CA ASP A 969 3.32 -29.68 -4.25
C ASP A 969 4.38 -29.19 -5.24
N CYS A 970 5.42 -30.00 -5.53
CA CYS A 970 6.53 -29.65 -6.42
C CYS A 970 6.42 -30.38 -7.77
N LEU A 971 7.39 -31.23 -8.13
CA LEU A 971 7.33 -32.05 -9.35
C LEU A 971 6.57 -33.36 -9.17
N ALA A 972 6.45 -33.86 -7.93
CA ALA A 972 5.75 -35.09 -7.59
C ALA A 972 6.16 -36.31 -8.45
N ILE A 973 7.44 -36.43 -8.78
CA ILE A 973 7.98 -37.57 -9.53
C ILE A 973 8.08 -38.73 -8.54
N GLY A 974 7.10 -39.64 -8.54
CA GLY A 974 7.01 -40.70 -7.52
C GLY A 974 8.34 -41.47 -7.32
N PRO A 975 8.70 -41.84 -6.07
CA PRO A 975 9.95 -42.56 -5.77
C PRO A 975 9.93 -44.03 -6.21
N GLU A 976 8.88 -44.48 -6.89
CA GLU A 976 8.76 -45.86 -7.38
C GLU A 976 9.76 -46.12 -8.51
N LYS A 977 10.46 -47.26 -8.42
CA LYS A 977 11.34 -47.76 -9.49
C LYS A 977 10.51 -48.26 -10.68
N THR A 978 9.77 -47.38 -11.36
CA THR A 978 9.02 -47.75 -12.55
C THR A 978 9.98 -48.02 -13.72
N ALA A 979 9.66 -49.02 -14.54
CA ALA A 979 10.48 -49.43 -15.69
C ALA A 979 10.56 -48.37 -16.82
N SER A 980 9.70 -47.35 -16.79
CA SER A 980 9.70 -46.22 -17.72
C SER A 980 10.45 -45.04 -17.10
N LYS A 981 11.54 -44.61 -17.75
CA LYS A 981 12.34 -43.46 -17.31
C LYS A 981 11.56 -42.17 -17.58
N THR A 982 10.95 -41.58 -16.56
CA THR A 982 10.37 -40.23 -16.66
C THR A 982 11.51 -39.23 -16.89
N PRO A 983 11.54 -38.50 -18.02
CA PRO A 983 12.64 -37.56 -18.27
C PRO A 983 12.50 -36.28 -17.44
N LEU A 984 13.61 -35.81 -16.91
CA LEU A 984 13.73 -34.59 -16.11
C LEU A 984 14.81 -33.68 -16.70
N LEU A 985 14.49 -32.41 -16.88
CA LEU A 985 15.46 -31.37 -17.18
C LEU A 985 15.82 -30.61 -15.90
N ILE A 986 17.09 -30.60 -15.54
CA ILE A 986 17.62 -29.76 -14.45
C ILE A 986 18.33 -28.57 -15.08
N TRP A 987 17.70 -27.40 -15.04
CA TRP A 987 18.32 -26.16 -15.52
C TRP A 987 19.31 -25.65 -14.47
N GLY A 988 20.59 -25.56 -14.83
CA GLY A 988 21.68 -25.19 -13.93
C GLY A 988 22.29 -26.34 -13.13
N GLY A 989 22.65 -27.46 -13.76
CA GLY A 989 23.16 -28.66 -13.08
C GLY A 989 24.40 -28.45 -12.21
N ASN A 990 25.23 -27.44 -12.49
CA ASN A 990 26.44 -27.14 -11.71
C ASN A 990 26.19 -26.22 -10.50
N THR A 991 24.94 -25.86 -10.20
CA THR A 991 24.56 -25.32 -8.88
C THR A 991 24.65 -26.44 -7.83
N THR A 992 24.79 -26.10 -6.55
CA THR A 992 24.84 -27.13 -5.49
C THR A 992 23.53 -27.94 -5.43
N VAL A 993 22.37 -27.28 -5.59
CA VAL A 993 21.06 -27.95 -5.65
C VAL A 993 20.95 -28.82 -6.89
N GLY A 994 21.33 -28.31 -8.07
CA GLY A 994 21.35 -29.07 -9.32
C GLY A 994 22.24 -30.31 -9.26
N TYR A 995 23.42 -30.19 -8.65
CA TYR A 995 24.37 -31.30 -8.49
C TYR A 995 23.80 -32.43 -7.63
N PHE A 996 23.09 -32.12 -6.54
CA PHE A 996 22.39 -33.12 -5.75
C PHE A 996 21.15 -33.67 -6.48
N ALA A 997 20.38 -32.83 -7.18
CA ALA A 997 19.22 -33.27 -7.94
C ALA A 997 19.60 -34.29 -9.03
N ILE A 998 20.73 -34.10 -9.74
CA ILE A 998 21.25 -35.06 -10.73
C ILE A 998 21.59 -36.40 -10.08
N GLN A 999 22.32 -36.38 -8.96
CA GLN A 999 22.72 -37.62 -8.28
C GLN A 999 21.52 -38.37 -7.70
N ILE A 1000 20.58 -37.65 -7.07
CA ILE A 1000 19.35 -38.22 -6.53
C ILE A 1000 18.51 -38.81 -7.66
N ALA A 1001 18.29 -38.08 -8.75
CA ALA A 1001 17.56 -38.58 -9.91
C ALA A 1001 18.18 -39.89 -10.46
N LYS A 1002 19.51 -39.98 -10.53
CA LYS A 1002 20.22 -41.21 -10.91
C LYS A 1002 19.94 -42.38 -9.96
N LEU A 1003 19.91 -42.16 -8.64
CA LEU A 1003 19.62 -43.20 -7.65
C LEU A 1003 18.22 -43.80 -7.82
N TYR A 1004 17.28 -42.99 -8.31
CA TYR A 1004 15.89 -43.39 -8.59
C TYR A 1004 15.64 -43.74 -10.06
N ASN A 1005 16.72 -43.92 -10.85
CA ASN A 1005 16.66 -44.32 -12.27
C ASN A 1005 15.85 -43.36 -13.17
N ILE A 1006 15.87 -42.07 -12.84
CA ILE A 1006 15.28 -40.98 -13.62
C ILE A 1006 16.28 -40.56 -14.71
N GLU A 1007 15.84 -40.40 -15.96
CA GLU A 1007 16.68 -39.87 -17.03
C GLU A 1007 16.84 -38.36 -16.89
N VAL A 1008 18.08 -37.88 -16.90
CA VAL A 1008 18.40 -36.48 -16.63
C VAL A 1008 19.05 -35.82 -17.83
N ALA A 1009 18.43 -34.75 -18.33
CA ALA A 1009 19.08 -33.71 -19.10
C ALA A 1009 19.45 -32.54 -18.19
N THR A 1010 20.57 -31.88 -18.44
CA THR A 1010 20.94 -30.70 -17.66
C THR A 1010 21.69 -29.64 -18.47
N THR A 1011 21.68 -28.41 -17.98
CA THR A 1011 22.43 -27.30 -18.56
C THR A 1011 23.54 -26.84 -17.62
N CYS A 1012 24.74 -26.60 -18.15
CA CYS A 1012 25.86 -26.00 -17.42
C CYS A 1012 26.89 -25.42 -18.41
N SER A 1013 27.97 -24.79 -17.93
CA SER A 1013 29.03 -24.33 -18.83
C SER A 1013 29.87 -25.51 -19.33
N PRO A 1014 30.40 -25.50 -20.57
CA PRO A 1014 31.10 -26.63 -21.20
C PRO A 1014 32.18 -27.27 -20.34
N ARG A 1015 32.94 -26.46 -19.58
CA ARG A 1015 33.98 -26.91 -18.65
C ARG A 1015 33.49 -27.87 -17.56
N ASN A 1016 32.18 -27.93 -17.29
CA ASN A 1016 31.58 -28.76 -16.25
C ASN A 1016 30.86 -30.00 -16.81
N PHE A 1017 30.90 -30.25 -18.12
CA PHE A 1017 30.12 -31.34 -18.74
C PHE A 1017 30.48 -32.72 -18.19
N ASP A 1018 31.78 -33.03 -18.10
CA ASP A 1018 32.23 -34.34 -17.62
C ASP A 1018 31.86 -34.56 -16.15
N LYS A 1019 31.92 -33.50 -15.33
CA LYS A 1019 31.47 -33.53 -13.93
C LYS A 1019 29.98 -33.87 -13.84
N MET A 1020 29.13 -33.28 -14.69
CA MET A 1020 27.69 -33.57 -14.68
C MET A 1020 27.38 -34.99 -15.16
N ARG A 1021 28.10 -35.51 -16.17
CA ARG A 1021 27.98 -36.90 -16.61
C ARG A 1021 28.38 -37.89 -15.52
N GLN A 1022 29.48 -37.61 -14.81
CA GLN A 1022 29.91 -38.42 -13.66
C GLN A 1022 28.88 -38.40 -12.52
N ALA A 1023 28.26 -37.23 -12.27
CA ALA A 1023 27.20 -37.08 -11.28
C ALA A 1023 25.94 -37.90 -11.64
N GLY A 1024 25.63 -38.08 -12.92
CA GLY A 1024 24.51 -38.90 -13.38
C GLY A 1024 23.72 -38.37 -14.57
N ALA A 1025 24.07 -37.20 -15.11
CA ALA A 1025 23.37 -36.64 -16.26
C ALA A 1025 23.58 -37.51 -17.51
N THR A 1026 22.48 -37.82 -18.20
CA THR A 1026 22.50 -38.55 -19.48
C THR A 1026 22.84 -37.61 -20.63
N HIS A 1027 22.24 -36.42 -20.62
CA HIS A 1027 22.46 -35.36 -21.61
C HIS A 1027 22.93 -34.08 -20.91
N VAL A 1028 23.91 -33.39 -21.50
CA VAL A 1028 24.44 -32.14 -20.95
C VAL A 1028 24.59 -31.10 -22.05
N PHE A 1029 24.03 -29.92 -21.84
CA PHE A 1029 23.98 -28.83 -22.82
C PHE A 1029 24.60 -27.54 -22.27
N ASP A 1030 25.10 -26.69 -23.18
CA ASP A 1030 25.56 -25.36 -22.83
C ASP A 1030 24.34 -24.44 -22.75
N TYR A 1031 24.15 -23.77 -21.62
CA TYR A 1031 23.04 -22.84 -21.44
C TYR A 1031 23.19 -21.55 -22.28
N ASN A 1032 24.39 -21.26 -22.82
CA ASN A 1032 24.61 -20.09 -23.69
C ASN A 1032 24.39 -20.39 -25.18
N ASP A 1033 24.09 -21.64 -25.54
CA ASP A 1033 23.81 -22.03 -26.92
C ASP A 1033 22.43 -21.50 -27.33
N GLU A 1034 22.36 -20.69 -28.39
CA GLU A 1034 21.10 -20.10 -28.88
C GLU A 1034 20.06 -21.15 -29.27
N GLU A 1035 20.52 -22.36 -29.63
CA GLU A 1035 19.67 -23.51 -29.98
C GLU A 1035 19.52 -24.51 -28.82
N VAL A 1036 19.88 -24.15 -27.59
CA VAL A 1036 19.86 -25.07 -26.44
C VAL A 1036 18.49 -25.74 -26.26
N VAL A 1037 17.39 -24.99 -26.45
CA VAL A 1037 16.02 -25.49 -26.29
C VAL A 1037 15.71 -26.58 -27.33
N SER A 1038 15.98 -26.32 -28.61
CA SER A 1038 15.69 -27.28 -29.69
C SER A 1038 16.58 -28.52 -29.59
N LYS A 1039 17.83 -28.37 -29.13
CA LYS A 1039 18.74 -29.48 -28.83
C LYS A 1039 18.25 -30.35 -27.68
N ILE A 1040 17.73 -29.75 -26.60
CA ILE A 1040 17.12 -30.49 -25.50
C ILE A 1040 15.88 -31.25 -25.97
N GLN A 1041 14.96 -30.59 -26.70
CA GLN A 1041 13.75 -31.24 -27.24
C GLN A 1041 14.08 -32.41 -28.17
N SER A 1042 15.15 -32.29 -28.97
CA SER A 1042 15.59 -33.36 -29.86
C SER A 1042 16.17 -34.56 -29.11
N ALA A 1043 16.93 -34.30 -28.04
CA ALA A 1043 17.53 -35.36 -27.23
C ALA A 1043 16.53 -36.03 -26.28
N VAL A 1044 15.53 -35.28 -25.80
CA VAL A 1044 14.53 -35.72 -24.82
C VAL A 1044 13.13 -35.34 -25.32
N PRO A 1045 12.59 -36.03 -26.35
CA PRO A 1045 11.35 -35.64 -27.02
C PRO A 1045 10.08 -35.78 -26.18
N ASN A 1046 10.16 -36.51 -25.05
CA ASN A 1046 9.03 -36.71 -24.13
C ASN A 1046 9.22 -35.95 -22.80
N LEU A 1047 9.90 -34.80 -22.81
CA LEU A 1047 10.18 -34.03 -21.60
C LEU A 1047 8.90 -33.39 -21.02
N GLN A 1048 8.62 -33.70 -19.76
CA GLN A 1048 7.45 -33.20 -19.02
C GLN A 1048 7.82 -32.41 -17.75
N HIS A 1049 8.96 -32.72 -17.12
CA HIS A 1049 9.37 -32.15 -15.83
C HIS A 1049 10.62 -31.30 -15.99
N VAL A 1050 10.57 -30.08 -15.45
CA VAL A 1050 11.70 -29.15 -15.43
C VAL A 1050 11.94 -28.69 -14.00
N PHE A 1051 13.18 -28.77 -13.53
CA PHE A 1051 13.63 -28.17 -12.28
C PHE A 1051 14.60 -27.03 -12.57
N ASP A 1052 14.18 -25.78 -12.35
CA ASP A 1052 15.06 -24.61 -12.44
C ASP A 1052 15.76 -24.35 -11.11
N THR A 1053 17.08 -24.60 -11.09
CA THR A 1053 17.94 -24.40 -9.92
C THR A 1053 18.71 -23.08 -9.93
N VAL A 1054 18.48 -22.23 -10.95
CA VAL A 1054 19.09 -20.90 -11.10
C VAL A 1054 18.09 -19.82 -10.66
N GLY A 1055 16.87 -19.88 -11.19
CA GLY A 1055 15.76 -18.99 -10.86
C GLY A 1055 16.05 -17.50 -11.05
N ASN A 1056 16.77 -17.12 -12.11
CA ASN A 1056 16.90 -15.71 -12.50
C ASN A 1056 15.73 -15.31 -13.43
N GLU A 1057 15.68 -14.05 -13.86
CA GLU A 1057 14.57 -13.49 -14.66
C GLU A 1057 14.28 -14.25 -15.96
N THR A 1058 15.26 -14.95 -16.53
CA THR A 1058 15.11 -15.62 -17.83
C THR A 1058 15.17 -17.16 -17.75
N SER A 1059 15.72 -17.73 -16.68
CA SER A 1059 16.03 -19.17 -16.61
C SER A 1059 14.77 -20.03 -16.61
N SER A 1060 13.76 -19.69 -15.81
CA SER A 1060 12.54 -20.49 -15.71
C SER A 1060 11.76 -20.47 -17.03
N ALA A 1061 11.62 -19.31 -17.66
CA ALA A 1061 10.95 -19.17 -18.96
C ALA A 1061 11.69 -19.92 -20.08
N THR A 1062 13.03 -19.83 -20.11
CA THR A 1062 13.84 -20.54 -21.12
C THR A 1062 13.81 -22.06 -20.90
N ALA A 1063 13.93 -22.51 -19.65
CA ALA A 1063 13.85 -23.93 -19.31
C ALA A 1063 12.47 -24.52 -19.65
N ALA A 1064 11.40 -23.78 -19.37
CA ALA A 1064 10.02 -24.19 -19.66
C ALA A 1064 9.78 -24.46 -21.15
N LYS A 1065 10.40 -23.65 -22.05
CA LYS A 1065 10.29 -23.87 -23.51
C LYS A 1065 10.83 -25.23 -23.97
N SER A 1066 11.64 -25.89 -23.15
CA SER A 1066 12.16 -27.24 -23.48
C SER A 1066 11.12 -28.34 -23.29
N ILE A 1067 10.01 -28.07 -22.59
CA ILE A 1067 8.91 -29.02 -22.42
C ILE A 1067 8.25 -29.26 -23.78
N SER A 1068 8.13 -30.52 -24.16
CA SER A 1068 7.57 -30.95 -25.45
C SER A 1068 6.18 -31.59 -25.32
N GLN A 1069 5.70 -31.80 -24.10
CA GLN A 1069 4.38 -32.35 -23.82
C GLN A 1069 3.32 -31.24 -23.60
N PRO A 1070 2.04 -31.47 -23.98
CA PRO A 1070 0.97 -30.48 -23.80
C PRO A 1070 0.74 -30.07 -22.34
N GLU A 1071 1.00 -30.96 -21.39
CA GLU A 1071 0.87 -30.73 -19.95
C GLU A 1071 2.23 -30.95 -19.29
N GLY A 1072 2.92 -29.87 -18.90
CA GLY A 1072 4.23 -29.92 -18.25
C GLY A 1072 4.23 -29.27 -16.88
N VAL A 1073 5.24 -29.62 -16.06
CA VAL A 1073 5.44 -29.03 -14.73
C VAL A 1073 6.86 -28.47 -14.64
N LEU A 1074 6.96 -27.21 -14.22
CA LEU A 1074 8.22 -26.56 -13.86
C LEU A 1074 8.23 -26.26 -12.37
N CYS A 1075 9.25 -26.75 -11.66
CA CYS A 1075 9.54 -26.34 -10.29
C CYS A 1075 10.71 -25.35 -10.28
N THR A 1076 10.60 -24.25 -9.55
CA THR A 1076 11.69 -23.27 -9.36
C THR A 1076 12.19 -23.26 -7.92
N VAL A 1077 13.50 -23.02 -7.73
CA VAL A 1077 14.10 -22.79 -6.40
C VAL A 1077 13.77 -21.41 -5.79
N ARG A 1078 12.99 -20.57 -6.48
CA ARG A 1078 12.57 -19.25 -6.00
C ARG A 1078 11.24 -19.31 -5.25
N PRO A 1079 11.22 -19.04 -3.92
CA PRO A 1079 9.99 -19.04 -3.16
C PRO A 1079 8.95 -18.07 -3.73
N GLY A 1080 7.68 -18.46 -3.71
CA GLY A 1080 6.58 -17.64 -4.23
C GLY A 1080 6.55 -17.54 -5.76
N ARG A 1081 7.27 -18.43 -6.47
CA ARG A 1081 7.35 -18.48 -7.94
C ARG A 1081 7.91 -17.19 -8.57
N ALA A 1082 8.79 -16.49 -7.86
CA ALA A 1082 9.44 -15.29 -8.41
C ALA A 1082 10.23 -15.64 -9.68
N ASN A 1083 10.25 -14.71 -10.65
CA ASN A 1083 10.92 -14.83 -11.96
C ASN A 1083 10.32 -15.90 -12.89
N THR A 1084 9.02 -16.16 -12.79
CA THR A 1084 8.31 -17.15 -13.63
C THR A 1084 7.20 -16.54 -14.49
N GLN A 1085 7.13 -15.21 -14.59
CA GLN A 1085 6.05 -14.49 -15.28
C GLN A 1085 5.98 -14.83 -16.78
N ASP A 1086 7.12 -15.11 -17.40
CA ASP A 1086 7.23 -15.45 -18.83
C ASP A 1086 7.17 -16.96 -19.10
N VAL A 1087 6.84 -17.78 -18.08
CA VAL A 1087 6.58 -19.21 -18.29
C VAL A 1087 5.20 -19.37 -18.97
N PRO A 1088 5.10 -20.13 -20.08
CA PRO A 1088 3.83 -20.36 -20.76
C PRO A 1088 2.73 -20.88 -19.83
N SER A 1089 1.51 -20.33 -19.93
CA SER A 1089 0.39 -20.61 -19.01
C SER A 1089 -0.10 -22.07 -18.99
N HIS A 1090 0.18 -22.84 -20.04
CA HIS A 1090 -0.12 -24.28 -20.10
C HIS A 1090 0.86 -25.15 -19.28
N ILE A 1091 1.96 -24.56 -18.78
CA ILE A 1091 2.95 -25.23 -17.94
C ILE A 1091 2.62 -24.89 -16.49
N LYS A 1092 2.39 -25.92 -15.67
CA LYS A 1092 2.16 -25.76 -14.23
C LYS A 1092 3.47 -25.31 -13.57
N VAL A 1093 3.46 -24.11 -12.98
CA VAL A 1093 4.61 -23.60 -12.20
C VAL A 1093 4.42 -23.90 -10.72
N THR A 1094 5.40 -24.57 -10.12
CA THR A 1094 5.54 -24.81 -8.69
C THR A 1094 6.86 -24.23 -8.16
N ASP A 1095 6.99 -24.13 -6.84
CA ASP A 1095 8.20 -23.64 -6.17
C ASP A 1095 8.55 -24.53 -4.98
N VAL A 1096 9.85 -24.74 -4.76
CA VAL A 1096 10.33 -25.49 -3.60
C VAL A 1096 10.74 -24.54 -2.48
N PHE A 1097 10.15 -24.74 -1.30
CA PHE A 1097 10.52 -24.02 -0.08
C PHE A 1097 11.07 -25.01 0.96
N VAL A 1098 12.40 -25.15 1.04
CA VAL A 1098 13.08 -26.21 1.81
C VAL A 1098 12.74 -26.22 3.30
N PHE A 1099 12.38 -25.08 3.88
CA PHE A 1099 12.07 -24.98 5.31
C PHE A 1099 10.73 -25.62 5.68
N THR A 1100 9.88 -25.97 4.71
CA THR A 1100 8.72 -26.88 4.94
C THR A 1100 9.10 -28.24 5.53
N ALA A 1101 10.39 -28.61 5.47
CA ALA A 1101 10.93 -29.78 6.17
C ALA A 1101 10.80 -29.71 7.69
N PHE A 1102 10.68 -28.52 8.29
CA PHE A 1102 10.45 -28.37 9.73
C PHE A 1102 8.96 -28.49 10.04
N PRO A 1103 8.57 -29.16 11.15
CA PRO A 1103 7.17 -29.34 11.53
C PRO A 1103 6.60 -28.09 12.22
N THR A 1104 6.86 -26.91 11.65
CA THR A 1104 6.51 -25.60 12.19
C THR A 1104 5.92 -24.71 11.11
N GLU A 1105 5.09 -23.75 11.53
CA GLU A 1105 4.64 -22.70 10.62
C GLU A 1105 5.76 -21.70 10.36
N HIS A 1106 5.79 -21.17 9.14
CA HIS A 1106 6.84 -20.28 8.68
C HIS A 1106 6.20 -19.00 8.12
N SER A 1107 6.70 -17.83 8.54
CA SER A 1107 6.18 -16.53 8.09
C SER A 1107 7.31 -15.61 7.69
N TYR A 1108 7.14 -14.93 6.55
CA TYR A 1108 8.06 -13.91 6.06
C TYR A 1108 7.38 -12.54 6.12
N ARG A 1109 7.86 -11.69 7.04
CA ARG A 1109 7.44 -10.28 7.23
C ARG A 1109 5.92 -10.08 7.41
N GLY A 1110 5.18 -11.11 7.82
CA GLY A 1110 3.72 -11.07 7.91
C GLY A 1110 3.00 -10.96 6.56
N LYS A 1111 3.71 -11.10 5.43
CA LYS A 1111 3.16 -10.98 4.07
C LYS A 1111 3.06 -12.33 3.35
N ALA A 1112 3.99 -13.24 3.58
CA ALA A 1112 3.94 -14.60 3.05
C ALA A 1112 3.97 -15.62 4.20
N HIS A 1113 3.12 -16.64 4.12
CA HIS A 1113 2.94 -17.64 5.17
C HIS A 1113 2.93 -19.04 4.56
N TRP A 1114 3.75 -19.93 5.12
CA TRP A 1114 3.78 -21.35 4.78
C TRP A 1114 3.28 -22.14 6.00
N PRO A 1115 2.15 -22.87 5.85
CA PRO A 1115 1.62 -23.68 6.94
C PRO A 1115 2.52 -24.89 7.22
N VAL A 1116 2.30 -25.54 8.37
CA VAL A 1116 2.97 -26.80 8.72
C VAL A 1116 2.69 -27.86 7.65
N LYS A 1117 3.73 -28.43 7.05
CA LYS A 1117 3.63 -29.52 6.07
C LYS A 1117 4.27 -30.80 6.58
N MET A 1118 3.47 -31.62 7.27
CA MET A 1118 3.97 -32.87 7.84
C MET A 1118 4.42 -33.91 6.81
N ASN A 1119 3.92 -33.86 5.57
CA ASN A 1119 4.40 -34.75 4.50
C ASN A 1119 5.83 -34.39 4.07
N ASP A 1120 6.11 -33.11 3.87
CA ASP A 1120 7.47 -32.63 3.57
C ASP A 1120 8.43 -32.95 4.73
N HIS A 1121 7.99 -32.77 5.98
CA HIS A 1121 8.77 -33.17 7.15
C HIS A 1121 9.12 -34.66 7.16
N LYS A 1122 8.15 -35.56 6.91
CA LYS A 1122 8.39 -37.01 6.86
C LYS A 1122 9.33 -37.37 5.72
N LEU A 1123 9.08 -36.81 4.53
CA LEU A 1123 9.88 -37.02 3.33
C LEU A 1123 11.34 -36.61 3.56
N SER A 1124 11.58 -35.45 4.19
CA SER A 1124 12.91 -34.98 4.58
C SER A 1124 13.54 -35.83 5.68
N ALA A 1125 12.78 -36.27 6.68
CA ALA A 1125 13.28 -37.10 7.77
C ALA A 1125 13.73 -38.49 7.29
N ASP A 1126 12.98 -39.09 6.37
CA ASP A 1126 13.33 -40.37 5.75
C ASP A 1126 14.59 -40.25 4.89
N PHE A 1127 14.77 -39.13 4.19
CA PHE A 1127 15.99 -38.87 3.42
C PHE A 1127 17.22 -38.67 4.31
N HIS A 1128 17.12 -37.85 5.36
CA HIS A 1128 18.23 -37.64 6.30
C HIS A 1128 18.61 -38.93 7.02
N GLY A 1129 17.65 -39.81 7.31
CA GLY A 1129 17.93 -41.14 7.84
C GLY A 1129 18.78 -42.04 6.91
N GLN A 1130 18.84 -41.74 5.62
CA GLN A 1130 19.62 -42.48 4.63
C GLN A 1130 20.97 -41.83 4.28
N LEU A 1131 21.16 -40.53 4.57
CA LEU A 1131 22.32 -39.75 4.14
C LEU A 1131 23.66 -40.32 4.66
N GLU A 1132 23.71 -40.81 5.90
CA GLU A 1132 24.90 -41.47 6.44
C GLU A 1132 25.35 -42.65 5.56
N THR A 1133 24.41 -43.51 5.16
CA THR A 1133 24.72 -44.66 4.30
C THR A 1133 25.05 -44.25 2.88
N LEU A 1134 24.26 -43.34 2.29
CA LEU A 1134 24.44 -42.90 0.91
C LEU A 1134 25.76 -42.16 0.68
N LEU A 1135 26.19 -41.35 1.65
CA LEU A 1135 27.49 -40.69 1.62
C LEU A 1135 28.62 -41.68 1.92
N GLY A 1136 28.45 -42.53 2.93
CA GLY A 1136 29.47 -43.49 3.36
C GLY A 1136 29.86 -44.49 2.26
N ASN A 1137 28.89 -44.97 1.47
CA ASN A 1137 29.13 -45.89 0.36
C ASN A 1137 29.42 -45.18 -0.98
N GLY A 1138 29.41 -43.84 -1.02
CA GLY A 1138 29.70 -43.02 -2.21
C GLY A 1138 28.60 -42.98 -3.27
N SER A 1139 27.38 -43.46 -2.95
CA SER A 1139 26.20 -43.37 -3.83
C SER A 1139 25.74 -41.92 -3.99
N LEU A 1140 25.92 -41.11 -2.96
CA LEU A 1140 25.81 -39.65 -3.00
C LEU A 1140 27.18 -39.06 -2.64
N ARG A 1141 27.60 -38.02 -3.35
CA ARG A 1141 28.87 -37.33 -3.10
C ARG A 1141 28.62 -35.88 -2.72
N PRO A 1142 29.31 -35.35 -1.69
CA PRO A 1142 29.28 -33.92 -1.38
C PRO A 1142 29.66 -33.06 -2.58
N ALA A 1143 29.17 -31.82 -2.61
CA ALA A 1143 29.63 -30.85 -3.59
C ALA A 1143 31.08 -30.45 -3.26
N PRO A 1144 31.92 -30.10 -4.27
CA PRO A 1144 33.23 -29.53 -4.02
C PRO A 1144 33.13 -28.30 -3.11
N ILE A 1145 34.06 -28.16 -2.18
CA ILE A 1145 34.06 -27.05 -1.23
C ILE A 1145 35.27 -26.13 -1.44
N ARG A 1146 35.10 -24.86 -1.06
CA ARG A 1146 36.18 -23.90 -0.91
C ARG A 1146 36.17 -23.35 0.51
N LEU A 1147 37.19 -23.69 1.27
CA LEU A 1147 37.42 -23.08 2.58
C LEU A 1147 37.81 -21.61 2.38
N ILE A 1148 37.06 -20.71 3.01
CA ILE A 1148 37.29 -19.27 2.92
C ILE A 1148 37.88 -18.66 4.21
N GLY A 1149 38.18 -19.52 5.18
CA GLY A 1149 38.81 -19.21 6.45
C GLY A 1149 37.90 -19.47 7.64
N GLN A 1150 38.34 -19.04 8.82
CA GLN A 1150 37.56 -19.10 10.04
C GLN A 1150 36.33 -18.20 9.97
N LEU A 1151 35.21 -18.66 10.51
CA LEU A 1151 33.96 -17.93 10.61
C LEU A 1151 34.19 -16.63 11.37
N SER A 1152 34.07 -15.51 10.67
CA SER A 1152 34.22 -14.16 11.20
C SER A 1152 33.43 -13.19 10.32
N LEU A 1153 33.25 -11.96 10.78
CA LEU A 1153 32.56 -10.93 10.00
C LEU A 1153 33.17 -10.78 8.60
N SER A 1154 34.50 -10.71 8.52
CA SER A 1154 35.21 -10.50 7.25
C SER A 1154 35.06 -11.68 6.29
N THR A 1155 35.10 -12.91 6.78
CA THR A 1155 34.95 -14.09 5.92
C THR A 1155 33.50 -14.25 5.44
N VAL A 1156 32.51 -13.96 6.29
CA VAL A 1156 31.09 -13.98 5.89
C VAL A 1156 30.79 -12.88 4.88
N GLU A 1157 31.25 -11.65 5.09
CA GLU A 1157 31.13 -10.56 4.12
C GLU A 1157 31.76 -10.92 2.78
N LYS A 1158 32.98 -11.49 2.81
CA LYS A 1158 33.67 -11.98 1.61
C LYS A 1158 32.84 -13.03 0.86
N ALA A 1159 32.21 -13.96 1.57
CA ALA A 1159 31.33 -14.96 0.95
C ALA A 1159 30.12 -14.31 0.26
N MET A 1160 29.48 -13.35 0.93
CA MET A 1160 28.35 -12.59 0.39
C MET A 1160 28.76 -11.80 -0.86
N ASP A 1161 29.92 -11.15 -0.85
CA ASP A 1161 30.42 -10.40 -2.01
C ASP A 1161 30.76 -11.30 -3.20
N LEU A 1162 31.41 -12.44 -2.96
CA LEU A 1162 31.67 -13.44 -4.00
C LEU A 1162 30.36 -13.93 -4.64
N ASN A 1163 29.28 -14.07 -3.84
CA ASN A 1163 27.96 -14.41 -4.34
C ASN A 1163 27.33 -13.27 -5.18
N ARG A 1164 27.39 -12.02 -4.71
CA ARG A 1164 26.88 -10.84 -5.46
C ARG A 1164 27.60 -10.66 -6.79
N GLN A 1165 28.88 -10.94 -6.84
CA GLN A 1165 29.71 -10.84 -8.03
C GLN A 1165 29.53 -12.01 -9.01
N GLY A 1166 28.70 -13.03 -8.67
CA GLY A 1166 28.51 -14.22 -9.50
C GLY A 1166 29.79 -15.07 -9.66
N SER A 1167 30.75 -14.91 -8.76
CA SER A 1167 32.10 -15.51 -8.88
C SER A 1167 32.21 -16.91 -8.26
N ILE A 1168 31.11 -17.43 -7.70
CA ILE A 1168 31.03 -18.79 -7.16
C ILE A 1168 30.53 -19.72 -8.27
N SER A 1169 31.31 -20.75 -8.61
CA SER A 1169 30.94 -21.68 -9.69
C SER A 1169 31.40 -23.09 -9.38
N GLY A 1170 30.46 -24.03 -9.26
CA GLY A 1170 30.76 -25.46 -9.11
C GLY A 1170 31.34 -25.88 -7.76
N GLU A 1171 31.37 -24.98 -6.78
CA GLU A 1171 31.85 -25.19 -5.42
C GLU A 1171 30.93 -24.50 -4.40
N LYS A 1172 30.91 -24.99 -3.15
CA LYS A 1172 30.24 -24.35 -2.02
C LYS A 1172 31.28 -23.72 -1.08
N LEU A 1173 31.04 -22.50 -0.64
CA LEU A 1173 31.95 -21.83 0.30
C LEU A 1173 31.68 -22.35 1.72
N VAL A 1174 32.75 -22.68 2.45
CA VAL A 1174 32.70 -23.25 3.81
C VAL A 1174 33.61 -22.45 4.74
N PHE A 1175 33.12 -22.23 5.95
CA PHE A 1175 33.83 -21.58 7.06
C PHE A 1175 34.25 -22.63 8.09
N GLU A 1176 35.44 -22.48 8.65
CA GLU A 1176 35.82 -23.18 9.89
C GLU A 1176 35.09 -22.52 11.08
N GLY A 1177 34.64 -23.31 12.06
CA GLY A 1177 33.86 -22.82 13.19
C GLY A 1177 34.59 -21.79 14.06
N LEU A 1178 33.82 -21.10 14.90
CA LEU A 1178 34.39 -20.20 15.92
C LEU A 1178 35.20 -21.03 16.94
N THR A 1179 36.38 -20.53 17.30
CA THR A 1179 37.26 -21.15 18.31
C THR A 1179 36.87 -20.75 19.72
#